data_AF-A2VCT3-F1
#
_entry.id   AF-A2VCT3-F1
#
_cell.length_a   1.000
_cell.length_b   1.000
_cell.length_c   1.000
_cell.angle_alpha   90.00
_cell.angle_beta   90.00
_cell.angle_gamma   90.00
#
_symmetry.space_group_name_H-M   'P 1'
#
loop_
_entity.id
_entity.type
_entity.pdbx_description
1 polymer ?
#
loop_
_entity_poly.entity_id
_entity_poly.type
_entity_poly.pdbx_seq_one_letter_code
_entity_poly.pdbx_strand_id
1 'polypeptide(L)'
;CSTPGEAQPNVDKLVEDHLAVQSLIRAYQIRGHHVAQLDPLGILDADLDSSVPADIISSTDKLDLAVFKERLRMLTVGGFYGLDESDLDKVFHLPTTTFIGGQESALPLREIIRRLEMAYCQHIGVEFMFINDLEQCQWIRQKFETPGIMQFTNEEKRTLLARLVRSTRFEEFLQRKWSSEKRFGLEGCEVLIPALKTIIDKSSENGVDYVIMGMPHRGRLNVLANVIRKELEQIFCQFDSKLEAADEGSGDVKYHLGMYHRRINRVTDRNITLSLVANPSHLEAADPVVMGKTKAEQFYCGDTEGKKVMSILLHGDAAFAGQGIVYETFHLSDLPSYTTHGTVHVVVNNQIGFTTDPRMARSSPYPTDVARVVNAPIFHVNSDDPEAVMYVCKVAAEWRSTFHKDVVVDLVCYRRNGHNEMDEPMFTQPLMYKQIRKQKPVLQKYAELLVSQGVVNQPEYEEEISKYDKICEEAFARSKDEKILHIKHWLDSPWPGFFTLDGQPRSMSCPSTGLTEDILTHIGNVASSVPVENFTIHGGLSRILKTRGEMVKNRTVDWALAEYMAFGSLLKEGIHIRLSGQDVERGTFSHRHHVLHDQNVDKRTCIPMNHLWPNQAPYTVCNSSLSEYGVLGFELCFTR
;
A
#
# COMPACT_ATOMS: atom_id res chain seq x y z
N CYS A 1 49.26 -46.65 34.97
CA CYS A 1 48.90 -45.53 34.10
C CYS A 1 47.49 -45.75 33.59
N SER A 2 46.52 -45.17 34.27
CA SER A 2 45.10 -45.17 33.86
C SER A 2 44.69 -43.71 33.76
N THR A 3 44.46 -43.25 32.53
CA THR A 3 43.93 -41.93 32.20
C THR A 3 42.56 -41.73 32.85
N PRO A 4 42.23 -40.54 33.41
CA PRO A 4 40.89 -40.25 33.90
C PRO A 4 39.91 -40.19 32.73
N GLY A 5 38.76 -40.83 32.89
CA GLY A 5 37.70 -40.87 31.89
C GLY A 5 37.14 -39.47 31.58
N GLU A 6 37.03 -39.16 30.29
CA GLU A 6 36.18 -38.07 29.80
C GLU A 6 34.74 -38.37 30.24
N ALA A 7 34.14 -37.44 31.00
CA ALA A 7 32.73 -37.49 31.32
C ALA A 7 31.92 -37.44 30.02
N GLN A 8 31.03 -38.41 29.80
CA GLN A 8 30.13 -38.37 28.65
C GLN A 8 29.29 -37.10 28.69
N PRO A 9 29.16 -36.36 27.58
CA PRO A 9 28.29 -35.19 27.51
C PRO A 9 26.85 -35.61 27.86
N ASN A 10 26.19 -34.84 28.73
CA ASN A 10 24.79 -35.05 29.06
C ASN A 10 23.94 -34.72 27.82
N VAL A 11 23.60 -35.75 27.05
CA VAL A 11 22.90 -35.65 25.76
C VAL A 11 21.53 -34.98 25.94
N ASP A 12 20.83 -35.29 27.04
CA ASP A 12 19.51 -34.71 27.32
C ASP A 12 19.62 -33.19 27.51
N LYS A 13 20.60 -32.73 28.29
CA LYS A 13 20.86 -31.29 28.46
C LYS A 13 21.25 -30.62 27.14
N LEU A 14 22.06 -31.28 26.30
CA LEU A 14 22.43 -30.73 25.00
C LEU A 14 21.21 -30.55 24.08
N VAL A 15 20.27 -31.51 24.10
CA VAL A 15 19.02 -31.44 23.33
C VAL A 15 18.11 -30.35 23.88
N GLU A 16 17.96 -30.26 25.21
CA GLU A 16 17.21 -29.18 25.88
C GLU A 16 17.76 -27.80 25.50
N ASP A 17 19.08 -27.59 25.60
CA ASP A 17 19.72 -26.32 25.24
C ASP A 17 19.47 -25.98 23.75
N HIS A 18 19.48 -26.95 22.83
CA HIS A 18 19.18 -26.71 21.41
C HIS A 18 17.70 -26.35 21.17
N LEU A 19 16.77 -27.05 21.83
CA LEU A 19 15.33 -26.75 21.74
C LEU A 19 15.02 -25.35 22.32
N ALA A 20 15.73 -24.97 23.38
CA ALA A 20 15.67 -23.63 23.96
C ALA A 20 16.12 -22.56 22.96
N VAL A 21 17.27 -22.76 22.29
CA VAL A 21 17.75 -21.83 21.26
C VAL A 21 16.79 -21.74 20.07
N GLN A 22 16.21 -22.85 19.63
CA GLN A 22 15.20 -22.83 18.56
C GLN A 22 13.94 -22.05 18.99
N SER A 23 13.51 -22.23 20.23
CA SER A 23 12.36 -21.51 20.79
C SER A 23 12.63 -20.02 20.94
N LEU A 24 13.85 -19.65 21.32
CA LEU A 24 14.33 -18.27 21.38
C LEU A 24 14.29 -17.61 20.00
N ILE A 25 14.86 -18.24 18.96
CA ILE A 25 14.80 -17.75 17.58
C ILE A 25 13.34 -17.50 17.17
N ARG A 26 12.46 -18.46 17.44
CA ARG A 26 11.03 -18.34 17.14
C ARG A 26 10.36 -17.19 17.91
N ALA A 27 10.74 -16.96 19.17
CA ALA A 27 10.22 -15.86 19.97
C ALA A 27 10.54 -14.49 19.36
N TYR A 28 11.78 -14.28 18.90
CA TYR A 28 12.15 -13.05 18.17
C TYR A 28 11.39 -12.89 16.85
N GLN A 29 11.23 -13.99 16.08
CA GLN A 29 10.47 -13.96 14.83
C GLN A 29 8.99 -13.60 15.04
N ILE A 30 8.38 -14.03 16.16
CA ILE A 30 6.96 -13.79 16.46
C ILE A 30 6.74 -12.45 17.16
N ARG A 31 7.61 -12.06 18.10
CA ARG A 31 7.37 -10.94 19.01
C ARG A 31 8.47 -9.88 19.05
N GLY A 32 9.55 -10.03 18.28
CA GLY A 32 10.65 -9.07 18.28
C GLY A 32 10.19 -7.65 17.93
N HIS A 33 9.17 -7.53 17.07
CA HIS A 33 8.56 -6.26 16.70
C HIS A 33 7.90 -5.50 17.89
N HIS A 34 7.50 -6.19 18.97
CA HIS A 34 6.96 -5.53 20.18
C HIS A 34 8.01 -4.73 20.94
N VAL A 35 9.29 -5.06 20.77
CA VAL A 35 10.42 -4.40 21.45
C VAL A 35 11.36 -3.69 20.48
N ALA A 36 10.94 -3.55 19.22
CA ALA A 36 11.67 -2.79 18.23
C ALA A 36 11.68 -1.29 18.57
N GLN A 37 12.79 -0.62 18.28
CA GLN A 37 12.99 0.81 18.48
C GLN A 37 12.31 1.64 17.38
N LEU A 38 10.98 1.51 17.31
CA LEU A 38 10.16 2.07 16.23
C LEU A 38 9.82 3.54 16.44
N ASP A 39 9.60 3.97 17.69
CA ASP A 39 9.13 5.32 17.97
C ASP A 39 10.28 6.35 17.99
N PRO A 40 10.34 7.30 17.05
CA PRO A 40 11.35 8.37 17.06
C PRO A 40 11.26 9.28 18.29
N LEU A 41 10.10 9.35 18.96
CA LEU A 41 9.88 10.17 20.15
C LEU A 41 10.33 9.47 21.44
N GLY A 42 10.37 8.13 21.45
CA GLY A 42 10.66 7.30 22.62
C GLY A 42 9.63 7.45 23.74
N ILE A 43 8.35 7.64 23.37
CA ILE A 43 7.23 7.85 24.30
C ILE A 43 6.15 6.76 24.19
N LEU A 44 6.14 5.97 23.12
CA LEU A 44 5.23 4.85 22.93
C LEU A 44 5.95 3.51 22.94
N ASP A 45 5.31 2.55 23.60
CA ASP A 45 5.58 1.12 23.44
C ASP A 45 4.66 0.55 22.35
N ALA A 46 5.01 -0.63 21.81
CA ALA A 46 4.18 -1.31 20.82
C ALA A 46 2.80 -1.67 21.37
N ASP A 47 2.75 -2.22 22.59
CA ASP A 47 1.50 -2.57 23.27
C ASP A 47 0.89 -1.36 23.98
N LEU A 48 -0.42 -1.19 23.85
CA LEU A 48 -1.15 -0.03 24.39
C LEU A 48 -1.14 0.03 25.93
N ASP A 49 -0.87 -1.09 26.60
CA ASP A 49 -0.74 -1.24 28.04
C ASP A 49 0.73 -1.23 28.52
N SER A 50 1.68 -0.96 27.61
CA SER A 50 3.13 -1.01 27.86
C SER A 50 3.65 -2.38 28.31
N SER A 51 2.93 -3.47 28.02
CA SER A 51 3.44 -4.81 28.26
C SER A 51 4.66 -5.09 27.38
N VAL A 52 5.69 -5.72 27.95
CA VAL A 52 6.86 -6.16 27.21
C VAL A 52 6.93 -7.68 27.28
N PRO A 53 7.09 -8.39 26.15
CA PRO A 53 7.19 -9.84 26.19
C PRO A 53 8.34 -10.30 27.08
N ALA A 54 8.03 -11.17 28.04
CA ALA A 54 8.99 -11.63 29.05
C ALA A 54 10.03 -12.64 28.50
N ASP A 55 9.82 -13.13 27.27
CA ASP A 55 10.60 -14.20 26.67
C ASP A 55 11.53 -13.74 25.53
N ILE A 56 11.85 -12.43 25.48
CA ILE A 56 12.86 -11.85 24.58
C ILE A 56 13.73 -10.83 25.31
N ILE A 57 15.00 -10.70 24.90
CA ILE A 57 15.94 -9.68 25.40
C ILE A 57 15.89 -8.49 24.47
N SER A 58 15.70 -7.28 25.02
CA SER A 58 15.74 -6.03 24.26
C SER A 58 17.07 -5.28 24.46
N SER A 59 17.42 -4.41 23.52
CA SER A 59 18.57 -3.53 23.63
C SER A 59 18.45 -2.51 24.77
N THR A 60 17.22 -2.13 25.15
CA THR A 60 16.93 -1.27 26.30
C THR A 60 17.35 -1.92 27.61
N ASP A 61 17.25 -3.26 27.68
CA ASP A 61 17.69 -4.03 28.85
C ASP A 61 19.21 -3.94 29.03
N LYS A 62 20.00 -3.77 27.96
CA LYS A 62 21.47 -3.66 28.01
C LYS A 62 22.00 -2.34 28.55
N LEU A 63 21.19 -1.27 28.52
CA LEU A 63 21.55 0.03 29.10
C LEU A 63 21.54 0.01 30.63
N ASP A 64 20.81 -0.93 31.23
CA ASP A 64 20.86 -1.23 32.64
C ASP A 64 21.36 -2.66 32.84
N LEU A 65 22.65 -2.80 33.16
CA LEU A 65 23.29 -4.11 33.37
C LEU A 65 22.54 -4.98 34.41
N ALA A 66 21.79 -4.38 35.35
CA ALA A 66 20.95 -5.11 36.29
C ALA A 66 19.68 -5.67 35.62
N VAL A 67 19.04 -4.92 34.72
CA VAL A 67 17.87 -5.37 33.95
C VAL A 67 18.27 -6.40 32.90
N PHE A 68 19.40 -6.20 32.21
CA PHE A 68 19.97 -7.21 31.31
C PHE A 68 20.24 -8.50 32.08
N LYS A 69 20.91 -8.42 33.23
CA LYS A 69 21.18 -9.60 34.07
C LYS A 69 19.89 -10.22 34.59
N GLU A 70 18.90 -9.45 35.00
CA GLU A 70 17.62 -9.97 35.51
C GLU A 70 16.76 -10.61 34.42
N ARG A 71 16.72 -10.05 33.20
CA ARG A 71 16.01 -10.68 32.07
C ARG A 71 16.75 -11.86 31.49
N LEU A 72 18.08 -11.78 31.41
CA LEU A 72 18.90 -12.96 31.17
C LEU A 72 18.58 -14.00 32.27
N ARG A 73 18.47 -13.61 33.55
CA ARG A 73 18.03 -14.48 34.65
C ARG A 73 16.61 -15.05 34.47
N MET A 74 15.66 -14.27 33.98
CA MET A 74 14.28 -14.70 33.67
C MET A 74 14.19 -15.61 32.44
N LEU A 75 15.19 -15.58 31.57
CA LEU A 75 15.38 -16.51 30.46
C LEU A 75 16.22 -17.73 30.87
N THR A 76 16.86 -17.68 32.05
CA THR A 76 17.85 -18.65 32.53
C THR A 76 17.47 -19.27 33.89
N VAL A 77 18.22 -20.26 34.39
CA VAL A 77 17.89 -21.21 35.50
C VAL A 77 16.70 -20.81 36.40
N GLY A 78 15.53 -21.39 36.10
CA GLY A 78 14.22 -21.08 36.70
C GLY A 78 13.27 -20.31 35.76
N GLY A 79 13.78 -19.85 34.62
CA GLY A 79 13.11 -19.06 33.58
C GLY A 79 12.55 -19.84 32.38
N PHE A 80 12.05 -19.12 31.37
CA PHE A 80 11.26 -19.67 30.25
C PHE A 80 11.99 -20.70 29.34
N TYR A 81 13.33 -20.59 29.18
CA TYR A 81 14.10 -21.44 28.25
C TYR A 81 15.25 -22.24 28.87
N GLY A 82 15.62 -21.99 30.14
CA GLY A 82 16.59 -22.82 30.86
C GLY A 82 18.07 -22.69 30.45
N LEU A 83 18.43 -21.70 29.63
CA LEU A 83 19.84 -21.36 29.31
C LEU A 83 20.53 -20.71 30.52
N ASP A 84 21.80 -20.31 30.47
CA ASP A 84 22.47 -19.47 31.48
C ASP A 84 23.53 -18.51 30.89
N GLU A 85 24.09 -17.58 31.69
CA GLU A 85 25.15 -16.66 31.21
C GLU A 85 26.41 -17.42 30.77
N SER A 86 26.67 -18.60 31.35
CA SER A 86 27.78 -19.46 30.94
C SER A 86 27.56 -20.14 29.58
N ASP A 87 26.32 -20.16 29.09
CA ASP A 87 25.96 -20.68 27.76
C ASP A 87 26.20 -19.68 26.63
N LEU A 88 26.45 -18.40 26.92
CA LEU A 88 26.60 -17.35 25.89
C LEU A 88 27.69 -17.65 24.86
N ASP A 89 28.76 -18.32 25.28
CA ASP A 89 29.90 -18.66 24.43
C ASP A 89 29.81 -20.11 23.88
N LYS A 90 28.76 -20.88 24.25
CA LYS A 90 28.48 -22.19 23.64
C LYS A 90 27.98 -22.01 22.20
N VAL A 91 28.42 -22.90 21.33
CA VAL A 91 28.06 -22.91 19.91
C VAL A 91 26.87 -23.82 19.68
N PHE A 92 25.86 -23.30 18.97
CA PHE A 92 24.62 -24.00 18.64
C PHE A 92 24.46 -24.10 17.13
N HIS A 93 24.00 -25.26 16.65
CA HIS A 93 23.59 -25.41 15.25
C HIS A 93 22.29 -24.64 15.00
N LEU A 94 22.26 -23.88 13.91
CA LEU A 94 21.09 -23.09 13.55
C LEU A 94 20.04 -23.98 12.87
N PRO A 95 18.75 -23.80 13.20
CA PRO A 95 17.68 -24.49 12.49
C PRO A 95 17.58 -23.98 11.05
N THR A 96 17.04 -24.80 10.14
CA THR A 96 16.79 -24.40 8.74
C THR A 96 15.72 -23.32 8.60
N THR A 97 15.05 -22.97 9.70
CA THR A 97 14.01 -21.93 9.78
C THR A 97 14.56 -20.56 10.17
N THR A 98 15.87 -20.33 10.04
CA THR A 98 16.49 -19.02 10.22
C THR A 98 17.65 -18.79 9.23
N PHE A 99 17.88 -17.53 8.86
CA PHE A 99 18.96 -17.09 7.98
C PHE A 99 19.95 -16.16 8.70
N ILE A 100 19.86 -16.02 10.03
CA ILE A 100 20.81 -15.22 10.83
C ILE A 100 22.26 -15.70 10.67
N GLY A 101 22.47 -16.97 10.34
CA GLY A 101 23.80 -17.53 10.08
C GLY A 101 24.46 -17.03 8.80
N GLY A 102 23.68 -16.55 7.82
CA GLY A 102 24.18 -16.33 6.47
C GLY A 102 24.72 -17.64 5.87
N GLN A 103 26.05 -17.75 5.77
CA GLN A 103 26.74 -18.96 5.30
C GLN A 103 27.17 -19.90 6.46
N GLU A 104 27.07 -19.44 7.71
CA GLU A 104 27.45 -20.20 8.89
C GLU A 104 26.28 -21.08 9.37
N SER A 105 26.54 -22.37 9.61
CA SER A 105 25.53 -23.33 10.08
C SER A 105 25.45 -23.45 11.61
N ALA A 106 26.37 -22.80 12.33
CA ALA A 106 26.41 -22.77 13.79
C ALA A 106 27.00 -21.46 14.29
N LEU A 107 26.50 -20.95 15.41
CA LEU A 107 26.93 -19.68 16.01
C LEU A 107 26.98 -19.78 17.54
N PRO A 108 27.85 -19.01 18.21
CA PRO A 108 27.75 -18.79 19.66
C PRO A 108 26.39 -18.19 20.03
N LEU A 109 25.81 -18.57 21.17
CA LEU A 109 24.51 -18.03 21.63
C LEU A 109 24.49 -16.51 21.70
N ARG A 110 25.58 -15.87 22.13
CA ARG A 110 25.71 -14.40 22.13
C ARG A 110 25.49 -13.79 20.75
N GLU A 111 25.95 -14.47 19.71
CA GLU A 111 25.91 -13.99 18.35
C GLU A 111 24.53 -14.23 17.74
N ILE A 112 23.89 -15.36 18.10
CA ILE A 112 22.48 -15.63 17.78
C ILE A 112 21.60 -14.50 18.32
N ILE A 113 21.69 -14.19 19.62
CA ILE A 113 20.91 -13.12 20.25
C ILE A 113 21.18 -11.78 19.56
N ARG A 114 22.45 -11.45 19.33
CA ARG A 114 22.84 -10.18 18.67
C ARG A 114 22.24 -10.06 17.26
N ARG A 115 22.28 -11.12 16.45
CA ARG A 115 21.75 -11.10 15.08
C ARG A 115 20.22 -11.07 15.06
N LEU A 116 19.55 -11.74 15.99
CA LEU A 116 18.10 -11.66 16.16
C LEU A 116 17.65 -10.25 16.58
N GLU A 117 18.34 -9.64 17.55
CA GLU A 117 18.08 -8.25 17.94
C GLU A 117 18.29 -7.28 16.79
N MET A 118 19.31 -7.49 15.95
CA MET A 118 19.55 -6.69 14.75
C MET A 118 18.42 -6.83 13.72
N ALA A 119 17.90 -8.04 13.53
CA ALA A 119 16.87 -8.32 12.52
C ALA A 119 15.48 -7.86 12.95
N TYR A 120 15.14 -7.97 14.24
CA TYR A 120 13.75 -7.85 14.71
C TYR A 120 13.50 -6.76 15.76
N CYS A 121 14.54 -6.18 16.37
CA CYS A 121 14.39 -5.30 17.54
C CYS A 121 15.08 -3.93 17.41
N GLN A 122 15.65 -3.59 16.25
CA GLN A 122 16.21 -2.25 16.00
C GLN A 122 15.12 -1.32 15.43
N HIS A 123 15.46 -0.49 14.45
CA HIS A 123 14.56 0.44 13.80
C HIS A 123 13.55 -0.21 12.84
N ILE A 124 13.56 -1.54 12.70
CA ILE A 124 12.62 -2.32 11.89
C ILE A 124 11.96 -3.37 12.77
N GLY A 125 10.64 -3.42 12.75
CA GLY A 125 9.81 -4.48 13.32
C GLY A 125 9.07 -5.21 12.20
N VAL A 126 9.10 -6.54 12.23
CA VAL A 126 8.56 -7.38 11.14
C VAL A 126 7.47 -8.28 11.69
N GLU A 127 6.23 -8.12 11.21
CA GLU A 127 5.13 -9.04 11.51
C GLU A 127 4.79 -9.89 10.28
N PHE A 128 5.03 -11.20 10.39
CA PHE A 128 4.80 -12.12 9.29
C PHE A 128 4.44 -13.55 9.72
N MET A 129 4.66 -13.90 10.99
CA MET A 129 4.49 -15.28 11.46
C MET A 129 3.02 -15.75 11.50
N PHE A 130 2.05 -14.85 11.27
CA PHE A 130 0.64 -15.20 11.04
C PHE A 130 0.36 -15.67 9.61
N ILE A 131 1.30 -15.49 8.68
CA ILE A 131 1.16 -15.93 7.29
C ILE A 131 1.21 -17.45 7.24
N ASN A 132 0.19 -18.06 6.62
CA ASN A 132 0.05 -19.52 6.54
C ASN A 132 1.02 -20.17 5.53
N ASP A 133 1.54 -19.40 4.59
CA ASP A 133 2.42 -19.87 3.52
C ASP A 133 3.89 -19.91 3.98
N LEU A 134 4.49 -21.10 3.91
CA LEU A 134 5.85 -21.35 4.37
C LEU A 134 6.90 -20.66 3.49
N GLU A 135 6.70 -20.64 2.17
CA GLU A 135 7.62 -20.03 1.21
C GLU A 135 7.69 -18.52 1.43
N GLN A 136 6.54 -17.88 1.60
CA GLN A 136 6.43 -16.46 1.97
C GLN A 136 7.14 -16.15 3.29
N CYS A 137 6.93 -16.98 4.32
CA CYS A 137 7.62 -16.81 5.59
C CYS A 137 9.14 -16.96 5.44
N GLN A 138 9.61 -17.95 4.68
CA GLN A 138 11.03 -18.16 4.42
C GLN A 138 11.64 -17.00 3.63
N TRP A 139 10.91 -16.47 2.65
CA TRP A 139 11.33 -15.32 1.87
C TRP A 139 11.53 -14.08 2.76
N ILE A 140 10.58 -13.80 3.66
CA ILE A 140 10.70 -12.68 4.61
C ILE A 140 11.89 -12.89 5.54
N ARG A 141 12.04 -14.09 6.12
CA ARG A 141 13.21 -14.41 6.95
C ARG A 141 14.52 -14.20 6.20
N GLN A 142 14.61 -14.64 4.95
CA GLN A 142 15.80 -14.43 4.13
C GLN A 142 16.08 -12.94 3.91
N LYS A 143 15.04 -12.12 3.70
CA LYS A 143 15.22 -10.67 3.55
C LYS A 143 15.72 -10.04 4.85
N PHE A 144 15.11 -10.32 6.00
CA PHE A 144 15.41 -9.56 7.23
C PHE A 144 16.50 -10.17 8.13
N GLU A 145 16.73 -11.49 8.09
CA GLU A 145 17.70 -12.15 8.96
C GLU A 145 19.10 -12.25 8.31
N THR A 146 19.21 -12.15 6.99
CA THR A 146 20.52 -12.29 6.31
C THR A 146 21.48 -11.19 6.77
N PRO A 147 22.71 -11.52 7.21
CA PRO A 147 23.68 -10.51 7.61
C PRO A 147 24.02 -9.51 6.49
N GLY A 148 24.11 -8.22 6.83
CA GLY A 148 24.55 -7.17 5.90
C GLY A 148 23.47 -6.60 4.98
N ILE A 149 22.19 -6.90 5.21
CA ILE A 149 21.06 -6.39 4.40
C ILE A 149 20.94 -4.86 4.37
N MET A 150 21.43 -4.18 5.40
CA MET A 150 21.40 -2.73 5.59
C MET A 150 22.64 -2.01 5.02
N GLN A 151 23.34 -2.61 4.05
CA GLN A 151 24.49 -1.98 3.40
C GLN A 151 24.06 -1.15 2.19
N PHE A 152 24.29 0.16 2.26
CA PHE A 152 24.03 1.11 1.18
C PHE A 152 25.33 1.62 0.55
N THR A 153 25.31 1.77 -0.76
CA THR A 153 26.38 2.44 -1.51
C THR A 153 26.38 3.94 -1.26
N ASN A 154 27.52 4.59 -1.46
CA ASN A 154 27.64 6.04 -1.31
C ASN A 154 26.69 6.81 -2.26
N GLU A 155 26.41 6.26 -3.44
CA GLU A 155 25.50 6.85 -4.42
C GLU A 155 24.03 6.78 -3.96
N GLU A 156 23.60 5.63 -3.43
CA GLU A 156 22.26 5.49 -2.83
C GLU A 156 22.10 6.46 -1.66
N LYS A 157 23.13 6.59 -0.81
CA LYS A 157 23.11 7.52 0.32
C LYS A 157 22.98 8.98 -0.11
N ARG A 158 23.72 9.40 -1.14
CA ARG A 158 23.63 10.74 -1.74
C ARG A 158 22.28 10.99 -2.38
N THR A 159 21.72 9.99 -3.07
CA THR A 159 20.39 10.07 -3.67
C THR A 159 19.31 10.22 -2.61
N LEU A 160 19.40 9.48 -1.50
CA LEU A 160 18.51 9.59 -0.36
C LEU A 160 18.57 10.97 0.28
N LEU A 161 19.78 11.52 0.48
CA LEU A 161 19.97 12.89 0.98
C LEU A 161 19.27 13.91 0.07
N ALA A 162 19.51 13.85 -1.24
CA ALA A 162 18.90 14.78 -2.19
C ALA A 162 17.36 14.68 -2.19
N ARG A 163 16.78 13.49 -2.02
CA ARG A 163 15.32 13.29 -1.89
C ARG A 163 14.78 13.87 -0.58
N LEU A 164 15.50 13.69 0.54
CA LEU A 164 15.14 14.29 1.84
C LEU A 164 15.24 15.82 1.83
N VAL A 165 16.26 16.39 1.17
CA VAL A 165 16.38 17.84 0.98
C VAL A 165 15.15 18.38 0.27
N ARG A 166 14.76 17.78 -0.87
CA ARG A 166 13.55 18.20 -1.62
C ARG A 166 12.29 18.13 -0.77
N SER A 167 12.10 17.04 -0.02
CA SER A 167 10.95 16.86 0.87
C SER A 167 10.88 17.96 1.94
N THR A 168 11.98 18.17 2.65
CA THR A 168 12.05 19.08 3.80
C THR A 168 11.96 20.53 3.38
N ARG A 169 12.78 20.93 2.39
CA ARG A 169 12.85 22.32 1.90
C ARG A 169 11.55 22.76 1.24
N PHE A 170 10.78 21.84 0.65
CA PHE A 170 9.47 22.16 0.11
C PHE A 170 8.49 22.63 1.21
N GLU A 171 8.40 21.90 2.33
CA GLU A 171 7.53 22.29 3.44
C GLU A 171 7.98 23.62 4.08
N GLU A 172 9.29 23.78 4.29
CA GLU A 172 9.84 25.03 4.83
C GLU A 172 9.58 26.23 3.89
N PHE A 173 9.65 26.01 2.58
CA PHE A 173 9.30 27.01 1.59
C PHE A 173 7.83 27.42 1.69
N LEU A 174 6.92 26.44 1.73
CA LEU A 174 5.49 26.72 1.90
C LEU A 174 5.21 27.47 3.20
N GLN A 175 5.81 27.04 4.32
CA GLN A 175 5.65 27.70 5.61
C GLN A 175 6.15 29.14 5.60
N ARG A 176 7.26 29.43 4.90
CA ARG A 176 7.81 30.79 4.78
C ARG A 176 6.96 31.71 3.93
N LYS A 177 6.35 31.20 2.85
CA LYS A 177 5.56 32.02 1.91
C LYS A 177 4.09 32.16 2.33
N TRP A 178 3.52 31.13 2.96
CA TRP A 178 2.10 31.04 3.32
C TRP A 178 1.90 30.44 4.71
N SER A 179 2.42 31.13 5.73
CA SER A 179 2.40 30.65 7.13
C SER A 179 1.01 30.46 7.74
N SER A 180 -0.01 31.13 7.19
CA SER A 180 -1.40 31.08 7.67
C SER A 180 -2.32 30.18 6.84
N GLU A 181 -1.81 29.56 5.79
CA GLU A 181 -2.59 28.69 4.90
C GLU A 181 -2.53 27.24 5.36
N LYS A 182 -3.68 26.56 5.33
CA LYS A 182 -3.75 25.12 5.62
C LYS A 182 -3.18 24.35 4.44
N ARG A 183 -2.15 23.54 4.72
CA ARG A 183 -1.46 22.70 3.73
C ARG A 183 -1.33 21.24 4.16
N PHE A 184 -1.50 20.95 5.45
CA PHE A 184 -1.34 19.61 6.02
C PHE A 184 0.04 19.02 5.75
N GLY A 185 1.05 19.75 6.20
CA GLY A 185 2.45 19.48 5.97
C GLY A 185 2.96 18.11 6.35
N LEU A 186 4.07 17.72 5.74
CA LEU A 186 4.75 16.45 5.99
C LEU A 186 5.79 16.50 7.12
N GLU A 187 5.99 17.64 7.79
CA GLU A 187 7.06 17.79 8.78
C GLU A 187 6.96 16.78 9.94
N GLY A 188 8.07 16.07 10.17
CA GLY A 188 8.15 14.91 11.07
C GLY A 188 8.01 13.55 10.38
N CYS A 189 7.70 13.51 9.08
CA CYS A 189 7.67 12.31 8.24
C CYS A 189 8.21 12.58 6.82
N GLU A 190 9.20 13.45 6.69
CA GLU A 190 9.76 13.88 5.39
C GLU A 190 10.34 12.70 4.58
N VAL A 191 10.66 11.59 5.26
CA VAL A 191 11.10 10.32 4.67
C VAL A 191 10.05 9.64 3.76
N LEU A 192 8.77 10.03 3.85
CA LEU A 192 7.72 9.51 2.97
C LEU A 192 8.06 9.73 1.48
N ILE A 193 8.65 10.87 1.14
CA ILE A 193 9.01 11.19 -0.25
C ILE A 193 10.06 10.23 -0.81
N PRO A 194 11.23 10.03 -0.17
CA PRO A 194 12.16 8.99 -0.62
C PRO A 194 11.56 7.58 -0.56
N ALA A 195 10.71 7.27 0.43
CA ALA A 195 10.06 5.96 0.57
C ALA A 195 9.21 5.61 -0.66
N LEU A 196 8.30 6.50 -1.06
CA LEU A 196 7.46 6.31 -2.25
C LEU A 196 8.30 6.20 -3.52
N LYS A 197 9.34 7.03 -3.66
CA LYS A 197 10.21 6.96 -4.83
C LYS A 197 10.95 5.62 -4.88
N THR A 198 11.39 5.07 -3.75
CA THR A 198 12.04 3.76 -3.69
C THR A 198 11.08 2.63 -4.08
N ILE A 199 9.82 2.67 -3.61
CA ILE A 199 8.80 1.70 -4.03
C ILE A 199 8.59 1.77 -5.55
N ILE A 200 8.44 2.98 -6.10
CA ILE A 200 8.20 3.23 -7.52
C ILE A 200 9.40 2.79 -8.37
N ASP A 201 10.63 3.17 -7.96
CA ASP A 201 11.86 2.81 -8.67
C ASP A 201 12.03 1.29 -8.70
N LYS A 202 11.88 0.63 -7.54
CA LYS A 202 12.04 -0.82 -7.45
C LYS A 202 10.94 -1.59 -8.20
N SER A 203 9.72 -1.08 -8.19
CA SER A 203 8.62 -1.67 -8.97
C SER A 203 8.83 -1.49 -10.49
N SER A 204 9.36 -0.34 -10.91
CA SER A 204 9.75 -0.06 -12.30
C SER A 204 10.86 -1.00 -12.77
N GLU A 205 11.87 -1.29 -11.93
CA GLU A 205 12.89 -2.30 -12.21
C GLU A 205 12.27 -3.68 -12.45
N ASN A 206 11.23 -4.02 -11.67
CA ASN A 206 10.57 -5.31 -11.70
C ASN A 206 9.50 -5.47 -12.79
N GLY A 207 9.21 -4.44 -13.61
CA GLY A 207 8.25 -4.58 -14.72
C GLY A 207 7.12 -3.57 -14.75
N VAL A 208 6.87 -2.83 -13.67
CA VAL A 208 5.71 -1.93 -13.55
C VAL A 208 5.88 -0.69 -14.41
N ASP A 209 4.87 -0.40 -15.22
CA ASP A 209 4.78 0.79 -16.09
C ASP A 209 3.76 1.83 -15.55
N TYR A 210 2.80 1.40 -14.72
CA TYR A 210 1.72 2.24 -14.17
C TYR A 210 1.61 2.09 -12.66
N VAL A 211 1.57 3.22 -11.95
CA VAL A 211 1.34 3.27 -10.50
C VAL A 211 0.16 4.20 -10.22
N ILE A 212 -0.94 3.61 -9.75
CA ILE A 212 -2.13 4.34 -9.32
C ILE A 212 -2.07 4.54 -7.81
N MET A 213 -2.28 5.78 -7.36
CA MET A 213 -2.10 6.19 -5.98
C MET A 213 -3.38 6.78 -5.40
N GLY A 214 -3.65 6.43 -4.14
CA GLY A 214 -4.58 7.13 -3.26
C GLY A 214 -3.85 7.62 -2.03
N MET A 215 -4.21 8.82 -1.55
CA MET A 215 -3.65 9.33 -0.30
C MET A 215 -4.57 10.37 0.37
N PRO A 216 -4.49 10.52 1.70
CA PRO A 216 -5.17 11.59 2.43
C PRO A 216 -4.46 12.95 2.23
N HIS A 217 -4.82 13.93 3.07
CA HIS A 217 -4.25 15.28 3.02
C HIS A 217 -2.75 15.35 3.41
N ARG A 218 -2.27 14.46 4.29
CA ARG A 218 -0.95 14.56 4.92
C ARG A 218 0.18 14.47 3.89
N GLY A 219 0.90 15.58 3.68
CA GLY A 219 2.01 15.67 2.73
C GLY A 219 1.59 15.59 1.25
N ARG A 220 0.31 15.76 0.91
CA ARG A 220 -0.18 15.57 -0.46
C ARG A 220 0.48 16.52 -1.46
N LEU A 221 0.64 17.79 -1.11
CA LEU A 221 1.30 18.77 -1.98
C LEU A 221 2.77 18.38 -2.24
N ASN A 222 3.42 17.80 -1.24
CA ASN A 222 4.79 17.33 -1.34
C ASN A 222 4.89 16.10 -2.26
N VAL A 223 3.96 15.14 -2.14
CA VAL A 223 3.86 13.99 -3.06
C VAL A 223 3.60 14.46 -4.49
N LEU A 224 2.67 15.40 -4.71
CA LEU A 224 2.42 16.01 -6.02
C LEU A 224 3.69 16.63 -6.61
N ALA A 225 4.42 17.44 -5.84
CA ALA A 225 5.63 18.13 -6.29
C ALA A 225 6.82 17.18 -6.53
N ASN A 226 7.11 16.30 -5.58
CA ASN A 226 8.39 15.59 -5.49
C ASN A 226 8.32 14.11 -5.90
N VAL A 227 7.12 13.52 -5.95
CA VAL A 227 6.87 12.15 -6.43
C VAL A 227 6.20 12.16 -7.80
N ILE A 228 5.03 12.79 -7.93
CA ILE A 228 4.29 12.84 -9.20
C ILE A 228 5.01 13.75 -10.20
N ARG A 229 5.63 14.85 -9.71
CA ARG A 229 6.29 15.90 -10.49
C ARG A 229 5.30 16.83 -11.20
N LYS A 230 4.21 17.19 -10.51
CA LYS A 230 3.37 18.31 -10.90
C LYS A 230 4.19 19.60 -10.85
N GLU A 231 3.99 20.47 -11.84
CA GLU A 231 4.72 21.73 -11.95
C GLU A 231 4.47 22.60 -10.70
N LEU A 232 5.56 23.14 -10.14
CA LEU A 232 5.52 23.85 -8.87
C LEU A 232 4.69 25.13 -8.96
N GLU A 233 4.78 25.86 -10.06
CA GLU A 233 3.98 27.05 -10.33
C GLU A 233 2.48 26.76 -10.28
N GLN A 234 2.03 25.60 -10.78
CA GLN A 234 0.64 25.17 -10.72
C GLN A 234 0.18 24.80 -9.30
N ILE A 235 1.10 24.36 -8.45
CA ILE A 235 0.80 24.14 -7.03
C ILE A 235 0.74 25.49 -6.29
N PHE A 236 1.69 26.37 -6.55
CA PHE A 236 1.83 27.65 -5.86
C PHE A 236 0.72 28.65 -6.20
N CYS A 237 0.21 28.67 -7.45
CA CYS A 237 -0.91 29.55 -7.81
C CYS A 237 -2.20 29.22 -7.03
N GLN A 238 -2.37 27.99 -6.56
CA GLN A 238 -3.52 27.56 -5.72
C GLN A 238 -3.48 28.12 -4.28
N PHE A 239 -2.45 28.89 -3.94
CA PHE A 239 -2.40 29.67 -2.71
C PHE A 239 -2.79 31.13 -2.92
N ASP A 240 -3.01 31.58 -4.16
CA ASP A 240 -3.55 32.90 -4.44
C ASP A 240 -5.07 32.91 -4.28
N SER A 241 -5.58 33.77 -3.41
CA SER A 241 -7.03 33.95 -3.19
C SER A 241 -7.76 34.53 -4.40
N LYS A 242 -7.03 35.05 -5.39
CA LYS A 242 -7.56 35.65 -6.63
C LYS A 242 -7.59 34.68 -7.81
N LEU A 243 -7.26 33.41 -7.60
CA LEU A 243 -7.28 32.42 -8.66
C LEU A 243 -8.71 32.22 -9.18
N GLU A 244 -8.89 32.36 -10.49
CA GLU A 244 -10.18 32.16 -11.15
C GLU A 244 -10.23 30.78 -11.82
N ALA A 245 -11.38 30.11 -11.75
CA ALA A 245 -11.61 28.88 -12.50
C ALA A 245 -11.98 29.23 -13.95
N ALA A 246 -11.29 28.63 -14.92
CA ALA A 246 -11.60 28.82 -16.35
C ALA A 246 -12.85 28.04 -16.78
N ASP A 247 -13.12 26.91 -16.12
CA ASP A 247 -14.08 25.91 -16.55
C ASP A 247 -15.27 25.82 -15.58
N GLU A 248 -16.41 25.32 -16.06
CA GLU A 248 -17.59 25.07 -15.22
C GLU A 248 -17.31 23.96 -14.19
N GLY A 249 -17.62 24.24 -12.92
CA GLY A 249 -17.49 23.30 -11.82
C GLY A 249 -17.33 24.02 -10.48
N SER A 250 -17.64 23.36 -9.38
CA SER A 250 -17.46 23.93 -8.03
C SER A 250 -15.99 24.01 -7.61
N GLY A 251 -15.10 23.30 -8.31
CA GLY A 251 -13.74 23.04 -7.87
C GLY A 251 -13.68 22.20 -6.59
N ASP A 252 -12.49 22.07 -6.03
CA ASP A 252 -12.24 21.51 -4.70
C ASP A 252 -10.94 22.11 -4.13
N VAL A 253 -10.65 21.84 -2.86
CA VAL A 253 -9.44 22.31 -2.19
C VAL A 253 -8.18 21.64 -2.75
N LYS A 254 -7.06 22.38 -2.74
CA LYS A 254 -5.77 21.98 -3.34
C LYS A 254 -5.24 20.61 -2.93
N TYR A 255 -5.58 20.14 -1.73
CA TYR A 255 -5.19 18.84 -1.20
C TYR A 255 -6.22 17.71 -1.44
N HIS A 256 -7.20 17.90 -2.33
CA HIS A 256 -8.09 16.86 -2.86
C HIS A 256 -7.84 16.56 -4.33
N LEU A 257 -7.20 17.49 -5.04
CA LEU A 257 -7.02 17.42 -6.49
C LEU A 257 -6.14 16.25 -6.90
N GLY A 258 -6.53 15.59 -8.00
CA GLY A 258 -5.78 14.49 -8.61
C GLY A 258 -4.66 14.99 -9.52
N MET A 259 -3.96 14.04 -10.13
CA MET A 259 -2.98 14.31 -11.18
C MET A 259 -2.69 13.04 -11.99
N TYR A 260 -2.59 13.18 -13.31
CA TYR A 260 -2.05 12.16 -14.19
C TYR A 260 -0.75 12.66 -14.82
N HIS A 261 0.34 11.89 -14.73
CA HIS A 261 1.61 12.27 -15.32
C HIS A 261 2.42 11.08 -15.81
N ARG A 262 2.81 11.11 -17.09
CA ARG A 262 3.71 10.13 -17.70
C ARG A 262 5.09 10.74 -17.89
N ARG A 263 6.12 10.10 -17.37
CA ARG A 263 7.51 10.58 -17.43
C ARG A 263 8.53 9.44 -17.46
N ILE A 264 9.78 9.75 -17.77
CA ILE A 264 10.88 8.78 -17.65
C ILE A 264 11.28 8.66 -16.18
N ASN A 265 11.33 7.43 -15.67
CA ASN A 265 12.00 7.10 -14.42
C ASN A 265 13.51 7.07 -14.67
N ARG A 266 14.23 8.06 -14.14
CA ARG A 266 15.68 8.23 -14.35
C ARG A 266 16.55 7.12 -13.75
N VAL A 267 16.04 6.33 -12.80
CA VAL A 267 16.79 5.19 -12.23
C VAL A 267 16.78 4.01 -13.20
N THR A 268 15.64 3.78 -13.87
CA THR A 268 15.44 2.61 -14.75
C THR A 268 15.49 2.92 -16.24
N ASP A 269 15.49 4.21 -16.60
CA ASP A 269 15.31 4.74 -17.97
C ASP A 269 14.03 4.24 -18.70
N ARG A 270 13.03 3.80 -17.92
CA ARG A 270 11.73 3.35 -18.42
C ARG A 270 10.69 4.46 -18.31
N ASN A 271 9.72 4.45 -19.21
CA ASN A 271 8.52 5.28 -19.06
C ASN A 271 7.68 4.74 -17.90
N ILE A 272 7.28 5.64 -17.00
CA ILE A 272 6.36 5.34 -15.92
C ILE A 272 5.19 6.33 -15.92
N THR A 273 3.99 5.81 -15.74
CA THR A 273 2.76 6.57 -15.59
C THR A 273 2.38 6.58 -14.12
N LEU A 274 2.24 7.79 -13.56
CA LEU A 274 1.81 7.99 -12.19
C LEU A 274 0.43 8.67 -12.22
N SER A 275 -0.54 8.10 -11.51
CA SER A 275 -1.86 8.71 -11.33
C SER A 275 -2.16 8.84 -9.85
N LEU A 276 -2.42 10.06 -9.38
CA LEU A 276 -2.95 10.32 -8.04
C LEU A 276 -4.44 10.60 -8.16
N VAL A 277 -5.26 9.76 -7.55
CA VAL A 277 -6.72 9.87 -7.61
C VAL A 277 -7.19 11.07 -6.80
N ALA A 278 -8.17 11.80 -7.33
CA ALA A 278 -8.85 12.85 -6.58
C ALA A 278 -9.73 12.25 -5.49
N ASN A 279 -9.73 12.81 -4.28
CA ASN A 279 -10.46 12.24 -3.15
C ASN A 279 -11.15 13.32 -2.31
N PRO A 280 -12.31 13.01 -1.70
CA PRO A 280 -12.94 13.90 -0.73
C PRO A 280 -12.19 13.89 0.61
N SER A 281 -12.63 14.71 1.56
CA SER A 281 -12.15 14.69 2.96
C SER A 281 -12.50 13.41 3.73
N HIS A 282 -13.42 12.59 3.21
CA HIS A 282 -13.81 11.32 3.84
C HIS A 282 -12.64 10.34 3.69
N LEU A 283 -11.85 10.19 4.76
CA LEU A 283 -10.63 9.39 4.77
C LEU A 283 -10.92 7.94 4.37
N GLU A 284 -9.98 7.33 3.67
CA GLU A 284 -10.04 5.94 3.15
C GLU A 284 -11.15 5.65 2.12
N ALA A 285 -12.08 6.58 1.86
CA ALA A 285 -13.14 6.42 0.85
C ALA A 285 -12.59 6.28 -0.59
N ALA A 286 -11.36 6.74 -0.83
CA ALA A 286 -10.69 6.65 -2.12
C ALA A 286 -9.96 5.31 -2.33
N ASP A 287 -9.82 4.48 -1.30
CA ASP A 287 -9.11 3.21 -1.38
C ASP A 287 -9.72 2.27 -2.44
N PRO A 288 -11.03 1.93 -2.39
CA PRO A 288 -11.62 1.07 -3.42
C PRO A 288 -11.65 1.75 -4.79
N VAL A 289 -11.73 3.09 -4.84
CA VAL A 289 -11.69 3.88 -6.06
C VAL A 289 -10.37 3.69 -6.81
N VAL A 290 -9.25 3.71 -6.08
CA VAL A 290 -7.92 3.41 -6.63
C VAL A 290 -7.85 1.97 -7.13
N MET A 291 -8.40 1.01 -6.37
CA MET A 291 -8.42 -0.40 -6.78
C MET A 291 -9.19 -0.60 -8.09
N GLY A 292 -10.35 0.02 -8.22
CA GLY A 292 -11.16 0.00 -9.44
C GLY A 292 -10.42 0.56 -10.65
N LYS A 293 -9.75 1.70 -10.47
CA LYS A 293 -8.94 2.33 -11.52
C LYS A 293 -7.74 1.47 -11.92
N THR A 294 -7.02 0.91 -10.95
CA THR A 294 -5.93 -0.03 -11.19
C THR A 294 -6.42 -1.23 -12.00
N LYS A 295 -7.59 -1.79 -11.66
CA LYS A 295 -8.15 -2.92 -12.40
C LYS A 295 -8.56 -2.56 -13.82
N ALA A 296 -9.12 -1.37 -14.04
CA ALA A 296 -9.44 -0.89 -15.38
C ALA A 296 -8.17 -0.74 -16.23
N GLU A 297 -7.12 -0.12 -15.70
CA GLU A 297 -5.84 0.00 -16.39
C GLU A 297 -5.22 -1.37 -16.69
N GLN A 298 -5.26 -2.32 -15.74
CA GLN A 298 -4.84 -3.71 -15.97
C GLN A 298 -5.60 -4.35 -17.13
N PHE A 299 -6.92 -4.18 -17.16
CA PHE A 299 -7.76 -4.72 -18.22
C PHE A 299 -7.42 -4.11 -19.59
N TYR A 300 -7.38 -2.78 -19.71
CA TYR A 300 -7.18 -2.11 -20.99
C TYR A 300 -5.75 -2.24 -21.54
N CYS A 301 -4.74 -2.43 -20.68
CA CYS A 301 -3.37 -2.71 -21.13
C CYS A 301 -3.05 -4.21 -21.28
N GLY A 302 -4.03 -5.09 -21.04
CA GLY A 302 -3.87 -6.54 -21.16
C GLY A 302 -3.00 -7.17 -20.06
N ASP A 303 -2.87 -6.52 -18.91
CA ASP A 303 -2.10 -6.98 -17.76
C ASP A 303 -2.92 -7.92 -16.85
N THR A 304 -3.11 -9.15 -17.32
CA THR A 304 -3.89 -10.19 -16.62
C THR A 304 -3.19 -10.77 -15.39
N GLU A 305 -1.89 -10.52 -15.23
CA GLU A 305 -1.05 -11.01 -14.12
C GLU A 305 -0.64 -9.89 -13.15
N GLY A 306 -1.08 -8.64 -13.38
CA GLY A 306 -0.77 -7.48 -12.55
C GLY A 306 0.72 -7.11 -12.50
N LYS A 307 1.48 -7.41 -13.56
CA LYS A 307 2.93 -7.16 -13.66
C LYS A 307 3.27 -5.74 -14.13
N LYS A 308 2.36 -5.08 -14.84
CA LYS A 308 2.58 -3.76 -15.45
C LYS A 308 1.89 -2.64 -14.68
N VAL A 309 0.76 -2.91 -14.03
CA VAL A 309 -0.03 -1.91 -13.30
C VAL A 309 -0.13 -2.30 -11.83
N MET A 310 0.18 -1.37 -10.94
CA MET A 310 0.07 -1.54 -9.49
C MET A 310 -0.62 -0.36 -8.81
N SER A 311 -1.09 -0.62 -7.59
CA SER A 311 -1.59 0.39 -6.66
C SER A 311 -0.62 0.65 -5.52
N ILE A 312 -0.56 1.91 -5.07
CA ILE A 312 0.00 2.30 -3.76
C ILE A 312 -1.07 3.10 -3.02
N LEU A 313 -1.42 2.68 -1.81
CA LEU A 313 -2.37 3.40 -0.96
C LEU A 313 -1.65 3.97 0.25
N LEU A 314 -1.86 5.26 0.51
CA LEU A 314 -1.33 5.94 1.68
C LEU A 314 -2.45 6.19 2.67
N HIS A 315 -2.16 6.02 3.96
CA HIS A 315 -3.16 6.13 5.02
C HIS A 315 -2.64 6.95 6.21
N GLY A 316 -3.55 7.44 7.04
CA GLY A 316 -3.22 7.92 8.39
C GLY A 316 -3.51 6.85 9.43
N ASP A 317 -2.73 6.76 10.51
CA ASP A 317 -2.86 5.71 11.52
C ASP A 317 -4.26 5.56 12.11
N ALA A 318 -4.88 6.68 12.51
CA ALA A 318 -6.22 6.65 13.10
C ALA A 318 -7.32 6.23 12.09
N ALA A 319 -7.18 6.64 10.83
CA ALA A 319 -8.18 6.36 9.80
C ALA A 319 -8.05 4.93 9.28
N PHE A 320 -6.82 4.43 9.11
CA PHE A 320 -6.53 3.05 8.72
C PHE A 320 -7.12 2.04 9.70
N ALA A 321 -7.04 2.32 11.00
CA ALA A 321 -7.59 1.46 12.04
C ALA A 321 -9.11 1.61 12.22
N GLY A 322 -9.67 2.80 11.94
CA GLY A 322 -11.04 3.17 12.32
C GLY A 322 -12.08 3.09 11.21
N GLN A 323 -11.70 3.18 9.94
CA GLN A 323 -12.65 3.20 8.82
C GLN A 323 -12.89 1.80 8.27
N GLY A 324 -14.16 1.33 8.32
CA GLY A 324 -14.54 -0.01 7.84
C GLY A 324 -14.26 -0.25 6.34
N ILE A 325 -14.20 0.81 5.54
CA ILE A 325 -13.88 0.73 4.11
C ILE A 325 -12.46 0.19 3.84
N VAL A 326 -11.54 0.32 4.80
CA VAL A 326 -10.19 -0.26 4.72
C VAL A 326 -10.27 -1.79 4.73
N TYR A 327 -11.03 -2.35 5.68
CA TYR A 327 -11.31 -3.79 5.71
C TYR A 327 -12.01 -4.25 4.43
N GLU A 328 -13.06 -3.53 4.00
CA GLU A 328 -13.78 -3.88 2.77
C GLU A 328 -12.84 -3.90 1.56
N THR A 329 -11.90 -2.97 1.47
CA THR A 329 -10.93 -2.90 0.37
C THR A 329 -9.91 -4.04 0.44
N PHE A 330 -9.34 -4.33 1.61
CA PHE A 330 -8.49 -5.52 1.79
C PHE A 330 -9.23 -6.80 1.41
N HIS A 331 -10.50 -6.92 1.80
CA HIS A 331 -11.29 -8.09 1.47
C HIS A 331 -11.46 -8.33 -0.04
N LEU A 332 -11.36 -7.28 -0.87
CA LEU A 332 -11.41 -7.40 -2.34
C LEU A 332 -10.08 -7.83 -2.98
N SER A 333 -8.95 -7.76 -2.26
CA SER A 333 -7.59 -7.82 -2.86
C SER A 333 -7.27 -9.14 -3.56
N ASP A 334 -7.81 -10.27 -3.09
CA ASP A 334 -7.60 -11.61 -3.66
C ASP A 334 -8.85 -12.19 -4.36
N LEU A 335 -9.97 -11.44 -4.43
CA LEU A 335 -11.17 -11.91 -5.11
C LEU A 335 -10.97 -11.89 -6.64
N PRO A 336 -11.29 -12.97 -7.40
CA PRO A 336 -10.92 -13.09 -8.82
C PRO A 336 -11.35 -11.91 -9.71
N SER A 337 -12.51 -11.34 -9.46
CA SER A 337 -13.07 -10.25 -10.27
C SER A 337 -12.68 -8.84 -9.80
N TYR A 338 -11.97 -8.72 -8.68
CA TYR A 338 -11.58 -7.45 -8.05
C TYR A 338 -10.08 -7.32 -7.82
N THR A 339 -9.36 -8.43 -7.71
CA THR A 339 -7.92 -8.45 -7.42
C THR A 339 -7.14 -7.56 -8.38
N THR A 340 -6.26 -6.75 -7.80
CA THR A 340 -5.26 -5.95 -8.53
C THR A 340 -3.85 -6.52 -8.37
N HIS A 341 -3.75 -7.77 -7.92
CA HIS A 341 -2.48 -8.50 -7.73
C HIS A 341 -1.54 -7.81 -6.73
N GLY A 342 -2.09 -7.41 -5.59
CA GLY A 342 -1.36 -6.83 -4.47
C GLY A 342 -1.16 -5.32 -4.55
N THR A 343 -1.43 -4.65 -3.43
CA THR A 343 -1.24 -3.22 -3.19
C THR A 343 -0.14 -2.98 -2.16
N VAL A 344 0.69 -1.97 -2.38
CA VAL A 344 1.63 -1.51 -1.34
C VAL A 344 0.94 -0.44 -0.51
N HIS A 345 0.69 -0.72 0.76
CA HIS A 345 0.08 0.21 1.70
C HIS A 345 1.17 0.92 2.50
N VAL A 346 1.08 2.24 2.63
CA VAL A 346 2.02 3.07 3.41
C VAL A 346 1.24 3.87 4.43
N VAL A 347 1.38 3.51 5.71
CA VAL A 347 0.72 4.21 6.81
C VAL A 347 1.64 5.29 7.36
N VAL A 348 1.20 6.55 7.31
CA VAL A 348 1.89 7.68 7.93
C VAL A 348 1.48 7.75 9.40
N ASN A 349 2.09 6.89 10.21
CA ASN A 349 1.77 6.73 11.62
C ASN A 349 2.46 7.78 12.46
N ASN A 350 1.82 8.94 12.52
CA ASN A 350 2.30 10.09 13.28
C ASN A 350 1.84 10.06 14.74
N GLN A 351 1.28 8.92 15.16
CA GLN A 351 0.90 8.59 16.54
C GLN A 351 -0.21 9.48 17.11
N ILE A 352 -1.04 10.11 16.26
CA ILE A 352 -2.11 11.00 16.69
C ILE A 352 -3.18 11.21 15.59
N GLY A 353 -4.46 11.05 15.96
CA GLY A 353 -5.61 11.36 15.12
C GLY A 353 -6.26 12.67 15.51
N PHE A 354 -5.92 13.78 14.84
CA PHE A 354 -6.32 15.14 15.24
C PHE A 354 -5.83 15.46 16.68
N THR A 355 -6.68 15.24 17.69
CA THR A 355 -6.45 15.41 19.14
C THR A 355 -6.58 14.08 19.91
N THR A 356 -6.81 12.97 19.23
CA THR A 356 -7.07 11.65 19.82
C THR A 356 -5.79 10.83 19.85
N ASP A 357 -5.42 10.34 21.04
CA ASP A 357 -4.27 9.46 21.22
C ASP A 357 -4.55 8.04 20.69
N PRO A 358 -3.53 7.30 20.23
CA PRO A 358 -3.64 5.91 19.76
C PRO A 358 -4.47 4.98 20.65
N ARG A 359 -4.27 5.06 21.97
CA ARG A 359 -4.99 4.25 22.98
C ARG A 359 -6.50 4.48 23.03
N MET A 360 -6.97 5.58 22.44
CA MET A 360 -8.39 5.93 22.32
C MET A 360 -8.91 5.76 20.88
N ALA A 361 -8.04 5.46 19.92
CA ALA A 361 -8.36 5.37 18.50
C ALA A 361 -8.50 3.92 17.99
N ARG A 362 -7.95 2.93 18.71
CA ARG A 362 -7.98 1.51 18.33
C ARG A 362 -7.92 0.58 19.53
N SER A 363 -8.24 -0.69 19.30
CA SER A 363 -8.24 -1.76 20.31
C SER A 363 -7.14 -2.81 20.14
N SER A 364 -6.17 -2.53 19.26
CA SER A 364 -5.04 -3.41 18.95
C SER A 364 -3.71 -2.67 19.08
N PRO A 365 -2.57 -3.36 19.24
CA PRO A 365 -1.26 -2.73 19.39
C PRO A 365 -0.94 -1.76 18.25
N TYR A 366 -1.12 -2.20 17.00
CA TYR A 366 -0.75 -1.43 15.82
C TYR A 366 -1.98 -0.92 15.06
N PRO A 367 -1.91 0.27 14.42
CA PRO A 367 -2.98 0.72 13.54
C PRO A 367 -3.15 -0.19 12.31
N THR A 368 -2.14 -1.02 12.01
CA THR A 368 -2.06 -1.88 10.83
C THR A 368 -2.67 -3.26 10.98
N ASP A 369 -3.18 -3.62 12.17
CA ASP A 369 -3.67 -4.97 12.45
C ASP A 369 -4.84 -5.41 11.57
N VAL A 370 -5.58 -4.46 10.97
CA VAL A 370 -6.63 -4.75 9.98
C VAL A 370 -6.10 -5.54 8.78
N ALA A 371 -4.83 -5.34 8.39
CA ALA A 371 -4.21 -6.01 7.25
C ALA A 371 -4.01 -7.53 7.45
N ARG A 372 -4.06 -8.00 8.71
CA ARG A 372 -3.99 -9.44 9.03
C ARG A 372 -5.17 -10.22 8.46
N VAL A 373 -6.29 -9.56 8.13
CA VAL A 373 -7.46 -10.22 7.51
C VAL A 373 -7.12 -10.96 6.21
N VAL A 374 -6.14 -10.46 5.44
CA VAL A 374 -5.66 -11.08 4.21
C VAL A 374 -4.25 -11.69 4.33
N ASN A 375 -3.72 -11.81 5.55
CA ASN A 375 -2.35 -12.23 5.80
C ASN A 375 -1.29 -11.39 5.06
N ALA A 376 -1.50 -10.07 4.90
CA ALA A 376 -0.47 -9.19 4.36
C ALA A 376 0.66 -9.00 5.39
N PRO A 377 1.95 -9.16 5.02
CA PRO A 377 3.05 -8.85 5.92
C PRO A 377 3.07 -7.36 6.27
N ILE A 378 3.47 -7.07 7.51
CA ILE A 378 3.53 -5.71 8.04
C ILE A 378 4.97 -5.41 8.45
N PHE A 379 5.50 -4.31 7.94
CA PHE A 379 6.84 -3.82 8.26
C PHE A 379 6.73 -2.46 8.95
N HIS A 380 6.98 -2.43 10.25
CA HIS A 380 7.08 -1.20 11.01
C HIS A 380 8.50 -0.67 10.94
N VAL A 381 8.64 0.63 10.72
CA VAL A 381 9.95 1.25 10.59
C VAL A 381 9.99 2.63 11.22
N ASN A 382 11.08 2.89 11.94
CA ASN A 382 11.34 4.20 12.53
C ASN A 382 11.66 5.21 11.42
N SER A 383 10.84 6.25 11.30
CA SER A 383 10.97 7.24 10.22
C SER A 383 12.18 8.16 10.38
N ASP A 384 12.85 8.17 11.54
CA ASP A 384 14.12 8.88 11.75
C ASP A 384 15.35 8.06 11.32
N ASP A 385 15.18 6.83 10.83
CA ASP A 385 16.21 6.05 10.13
C ASP A 385 15.86 5.92 8.63
N PRO A 386 16.32 6.86 7.78
CA PRO A 386 16.01 6.84 6.37
C PRO A 386 16.51 5.60 5.63
N GLU A 387 17.66 5.04 6.02
CA GLU A 387 18.22 3.85 5.38
C GLU A 387 17.32 2.63 5.65
N ALA A 388 16.85 2.46 6.90
CA ALA A 388 15.89 1.42 7.26
C ALA A 388 14.58 1.53 6.47
N VAL A 389 14.05 2.75 6.33
CA VAL A 389 12.84 3.00 5.54
C VAL A 389 13.06 2.62 4.07
N MET A 390 14.19 2.98 3.46
CA MET A 390 14.48 2.61 2.07
C MET A 390 14.56 1.10 1.89
N TYR A 391 15.18 0.40 2.84
CA TYR A 391 15.28 -1.06 2.81
C TYR A 391 13.91 -1.72 2.88
N VAL A 392 13.06 -1.33 3.85
CA VAL A 392 11.69 -1.86 4.00
C VAL A 392 10.85 -1.59 2.75
N CYS A 393 10.92 -0.38 2.20
CA CYS A 393 10.21 -0.02 0.97
C CYS A 393 10.65 -0.82 -0.25
N LYS A 394 11.96 -1.12 -0.36
CA LYS A 394 12.49 -2.01 -1.39
C LYS A 394 11.92 -3.42 -1.23
N VAL A 395 11.93 -3.97 -0.01
CA VAL A 395 11.38 -5.31 0.28
C VAL A 395 9.88 -5.36 0.01
N ALA A 396 9.12 -4.32 0.34
CA ALA A 396 7.67 -4.26 0.05
C ALA A 396 7.39 -4.28 -1.47
N ALA A 397 8.15 -3.53 -2.27
CA ALA A 397 8.04 -3.58 -3.73
C ALA A 397 8.39 -4.96 -4.31
N GLU A 398 9.44 -5.60 -3.77
CA GLU A 398 9.84 -6.96 -4.15
C GLU A 398 8.79 -8.00 -3.73
N TRP A 399 8.17 -7.87 -2.55
CA TRP A 399 7.09 -8.74 -2.08
C TRP A 399 5.91 -8.70 -3.04
N ARG A 400 5.40 -7.50 -3.33
CA ARG A 400 4.26 -7.32 -4.23
C ARG A 400 4.57 -7.89 -5.61
N SER A 401 5.79 -7.68 -6.11
CA SER A 401 6.21 -8.24 -7.40
C SER A 401 6.40 -9.76 -7.40
N THR A 402 6.74 -10.36 -6.26
CA THR A 402 7.03 -11.80 -6.16
C THR A 402 5.76 -12.60 -5.93
N PHE A 403 4.93 -12.16 -4.99
CA PHE A 403 3.77 -12.91 -4.51
C PHE A 403 2.43 -12.37 -5.01
N HIS A 404 2.41 -11.17 -5.62
CA HIS A 404 1.17 -10.53 -6.09
C HIS A 404 0.13 -10.33 -4.97
N LYS A 405 0.62 -9.99 -3.77
CA LYS A 405 -0.17 -9.80 -2.56
C LYS A 405 0.07 -8.45 -1.92
N ASP A 406 -0.90 -8.01 -1.15
CA ASP A 406 -0.81 -6.78 -0.36
C ASP A 406 0.36 -6.86 0.64
N VAL A 407 0.93 -5.70 0.96
CA VAL A 407 1.98 -5.52 1.97
C VAL A 407 1.84 -4.15 2.61
N VAL A 408 2.10 -4.05 3.91
CA VAL A 408 1.98 -2.80 4.67
C VAL A 408 3.33 -2.33 5.17
N VAL A 409 3.63 -1.06 4.92
CA VAL A 409 4.76 -0.33 5.50
C VAL A 409 4.21 0.70 6.48
N ASP A 410 4.48 0.51 7.77
CA ASP A 410 4.10 1.42 8.84
C ASP A 410 5.25 2.38 9.15
N LEU A 411 5.14 3.61 8.67
CA LEU A 411 6.12 4.67 8.90
C LEU A 411 5.84 5.33 10.26
N VAL A 412 6.47 4.81 11.31
CA VAL A 412 6.32 5.34 12.67
C VAL A 412 7.08 6.66 12.75
N CYS A 413 6.34 7.76 12.85
CA CYS A 413 6.81 9.13 12.71
C CYS A 413 6.13 10.04 13.74
N TYR A 414 6.18 11.35 13.52
CA TYR A 414 5.46 12.32 14.35
C TYR A 414 4.90 13.47 13.50
N ARG A 415 4.06 14.32 14.10
CA ARG A 415 3.55 15.54 13.46
C ARG A 415 4.15 16.77 14.12
N ARG A 416 5.03 17.49 13.39
CA ARG A 416 5.74 18.66 13.92
C ARG A 416 4.79 19.76 14.41
N ASN A 417 3.76 20.05 13.63
CA ASN A 417 2.78 21.11 13.88
C ASN A 417 1.45 20.53 14.44
N GLY A 418 0.44 21.38 14.66
CA GLY A 418 -0.93 20.95 14.95
C GLY A 418 -1.55 20.13 13.81
N HIS A 419 -2.84 19.74 13.92
CA HIS A 419 -3.49 18.97 12.84
C HIS A 419 -3.51 19.73 11.51
N ASN A 420 -3.68 21.04 11.62
CA ASN A 420 -3.33 21.99 10.57
C ASN A 420 -2.36 23.02 11.16
N GLU A 421 -1.76 23.83 10.29
CA GLU A 421 -0.68 24.76 10.65
C GLU A 421 -1.08 25.83 11.68
N MET A 422 -2.38 26.10 11.85
CA MET A 422 -2.92 27.10 12.78
C MET A 422 -3.42 26.51 14.11
N ASP A 423 -3.43 25.19 14.23
CA ASP A 423 -3.94 24.48 15.41
C ASP A 423 -2.87 24.39 16.51
N GLU A 424 -3.27 24.54 17.78
CA GLU A 424 -2.36 24.48 18.94
C GLU A 424 -2.49 23.11 19.63
N PRO A 425 -1.58 22.16 19.33
CA PRO A 425 -1.72 20.79 19.79
C PRO A 425 -1.33 20.59 21.27
N MET A 426 -0.66 21.55 21.91
CA MET A 426 -0.32 21.44 23.33
C MET A 426 -1.56 21.53 24.24
N PHE A 427 -2.72 21.95 23.71
CA PHE A 427 -3.98 21.93 24.46
C PHE A 427 -4.41 20.51 24.85
N THR A 428 -4.06 19.50 24.06
CA THR A 428 -4.45 18.10 24.28
C THR A 428 -3.26 17.15 24.41
N GLN A 429 -2.14 17.40 23.72
CA GLN A 429 -0.94 16.54 23.75
C GLN A 429 0.33 17.26 24.25
N PRO A 430 0.34 17.83 25.48
CA PRO A 430 1.46 18.66 25.94
C PRO A 430 2.79 17.90 26.11
N LEU A 431 2.76 16.62 26.49
CA LEU A 431 3.98 15.83 26.71
C LEU A 431 4.63 15.41 25.38
N MET A 432 3.84 14.89 24.44
CA MET A 432 4.27 14.55 23.09
C MET A 432 4.90 15.77 22.41
N TYR A 433 4.24 16.94 22.44
CA TYR A 433 4.76 18.13 21.76
C TYR A 433 5.97 18.76 22.47
N LYS A 434 6.13 18.59 23.79
CA LYS A 434 7.41 18.93 24.46
C LYS A 434 8.56 18.06 23.95
N GLN A 435 8.31 16.79 23.66
CA GLN A 435 9.31 15.89 23.09
C GLN A 435 9.60 16.23 21.63
N ILE A 436 8.57 16.44 20.81
CA ILE A 436 8.71 16.88 19.42
C ILE A 436 9.54 18.17 19.33
N ARG A 437 9.30 19.17 20.19
CA ARG A 437 10.09 20.41 20.19
C ARG A 437 11.59 20.20 20.42
N LYS A 438 12.00 19.11 21.08
CA LYS A 438 13.42 18.72 21.25
C LYS A 438 13.94 17.87 20.09
N GLN A 439 13.06 17.30 19.27
CA GLN A 439 13.44 16.43 18.17
C GLN A 439 14.17 17.19 17.09
N LYS A 440 15.38 16.73 16.81
CA LYS A 440 16.16 17.14 15.66
C LYS A 440 15.51 16.63 14.36
N PRO A 441 15.38 17.45 13.32
CA PRO A 441 14.80 17.01 12.04
C PRO A 441 15.59 15.87 11.39
N VAL A 442 14.88 14.97 10.70
CA VAL A 442 15.48 13.78 10.06
C VAL A 442 16.55 14.14 9.02
N LEU A 443 16.33 15.21 8.24
CA LEU A 443 17.33 15.70 7.27
C LEU A 443 18.65 16.04 7.95
N GLN A 444 18.59 16.70 9.10
CA GLN A 444 19.78 17.10 9.84
C GLN A 444 20.49 15.88 10.45
N LYS A 445 19.74 14.94 11.04
CA LYS A 445 20.29 13.67 11.56
C LYS A 445 21.05 12.92 10.46
N TYR A 446 20.44 12.79 9.29
CA TYR A 446 21.03 12.06 8.17
C TYR A 446 22.21 12.78 7.51
N ALA A 447 22.14 14.10 7.36
CA ALA A 447 23.26 14.89 6.84
C ALA A 447 24.52 14.75 7.71
N GLU A 448 24.36 14.83 9.03
CA GLU A 448 25.47 14.65 9.98
C GLU A 448 26.05 13.23 9.93
N LEU A 449 25.19 12.21 9.79
CA LEU A 449 25.62 10.84 9.58
C LEU A 449 26.52 10.72 8.33
N LEU A 450 26.08 11.28 7.19
CA LEU A 450 26.85 11.21 5.94
C LEU A 450 28.16 12.00 6.01
N VAL A 451 28.19 13.13 6.72
CA VAL A 451 29.42 13.88 6.97
C VAL A 451 30.38 13.09 7.85
N SER A 452 29.89 12.44 8.91
CA SER A 452 30.72 11.61 9.79
C SER A 452 31.32 10.39 9.06
N GLN A 453 30.62 9.87 8.06
CA GLN A 453 31.07 8.76 7.22
C GLN A 453 31.95 9.22 6.04
N GLY A 454 32.14 10.53 5.84
CA GLY A 454 32.89 11.08 4.71
C GLY A 454 32.20 10.89 3.34
N VAL A 455 30.90 10.57 3.33
CA VAL A 455 30.13 10.36 2.09
C VAL A 455 29.79 11.68 1.42
N VAL A 456 29.53 12.72 2.21
CA VAL A 456 29.20 14.10 1.77
C VAL A 456 29.95 15.08 2.66
N ASN A 457 30.43 16.21 2.13
CA ASN A 457 30.99 17.30 2.92
C ASN A 457 29.98 18.44 3.14
N GLN A 458 30.27 19.33 4.09
CA GLN A 458 29.37 20.44 4.43
C GLN A 458 29.02 21.36 3.23
N PRO A 459 29.98 21.79 2.38
CA PRO A 459 29.68 22.54 1.16
C PRO A 459 28.74 21.82 0.19
N GLU A 460 28.92 20.51 -0.05
CA GLU A 460 28.05 19.73 -0.94
C GLU A 460 26.60 19.69 -0.42
N TYR A 461 26.41 19.54 0.89
CA TYR A 461 25.09 19.56 1.51
C TYR A 461 24.39 20.93 1.35
N GLU A 462 25.13 22.02 1.60
CA GLU A 462 24.61 23.39 1.44
C GLU A 462 24.28 23.70 -0.03
N GLU A 463 25.06 23.18 -0.97
CA GLU A 463 24.81 23.32 -2.40
C GLU A 463 23.49 22.63 -2.80
N GLU A 464 23.23 21.41 -2.31
CA GLU A 464 21.97 20.70 -2.58
C GLU A 464 20.74 21.43 -2.03
N ILE A 465 20.84 22.05 -0.86
CA ILE A 465 19.79 22.92 -0.31
C ILE A 465 19.56 24.12 -1.24
N SER A 466 20.63 24.84 -1.58
CA SER A 466 20.58 26.05 -2.41
C SER A 466 19.97 25.77 -3.79
N LYS A 467 20.31 24.63 -4.41
CA LYS A 467 19.74 24.18 -5.68
C LYS A 467 18.22 24.07 -5.62
N TYR A 468 17.66 23.45 -4.59
CA TYR A 468 16.22 23.25 -4.50
C TYR A 468 15.47 24.52 -4.08
N ASP A 469 16.05 25.33 -3.19
CA ASP A 469 15.49 26.63 -2.82
C ASP A 469 15.37 27.55 -4.04
N LYS A 470 16.39 27.55 -4.91
CA LYS A 470 16.36 28.30 -6.18
C LYS A 470 15.21 27.84 -7.08
N ILE A 471 15.02 26.52 -7.24
CA ILE A 471 13.91 25.96 -8.01
C ILE A 471 12.55 26.44 -7.48
N CYS A 472 12.38 26.45 -6.15
CA CYS A 472 11.12 26.91 -5.53
C CYS A 472 10.89 28.41 -5.71
N GLU A 473 11.92 29.25 -5.51
CA GLU A 473 11.80 30.71 -5.71
C GLU A 473 11.49 31.07 -7.17
N GLU A 474 12.13 30.40 -8.13
CA GLU A 474 11.86 30.62 -9.56
C GLU A 474 10.43 30.21 -9.94
N ALA A 475 9.95 29.06 -9.45
CA ALA A 475 8.58 28.63 -9.68
C ALA A 475 7.54 29.54 -9.01
N PHE A 476 7.83 30.06 -7.81
CA PHE A 476 6.98 31.03 -7.12
C PHE A 476 6.92 32.38 -7.85
N ALA A 477 8.00 32.80 -8.50
CA ALA A 477 7.96 33.99 -9.35
C ALA A 477 7.02 33.78 -10.54
N ARG A 478 7.12 32.63 -11.23
CA ARG A 478 6.26 32.26 -12.36
C ARG A 478 4.79 32.07 -11.97
N SER A 479 4.52 31.55 -10.78
CA SER A 479 3.15 31.26 -10.33
C SER A 479 2.27 32.50 -10.19
N LYS A 480 2.86 33.71 -10.14
CA LYS A 480 2.11 34.98 -10.06
C LYS A 480 1.48 35.39 -11.39
N ASP A 481 2.00 34.86 -12.49
CA ASP A 481 1.49 35.10 -13.84
C ASP A 481 0.35 34.13 -14.18
N GLU A 482 0.28 32.98 -13.49
CA GLU A 482 -0.77 31.96 -13.62
C GLU A 482 -2.01 32.34 -12.79
N LYS A 483 -3.02 32.89 -13.46
CA LYS A 483 -4.26 33.38 -12.80
C LYS A 483 -5.48 32.50 -13.06
N ILE A 484 -5.37 31.50 -13.92
CA ILE A 484 -6.49 30.69 -14.40
C ILE A 484 -6.18 29.21 -14.19
N LEU A 485 -7.06 28.51 -13.47
CA LEU A 485 -6.97 27.06 -13.29
C LEU A 485 -7.93 26.34 -14.24
N HIS A 486 -7.41 25.34 -14.96
CA HIS A 486 -8.19 24.46 -15.82
C HIS A 486 -8.40 23.08 -15.20
N ILE A 487 -9.52 22.43 -15.51
CA ILE A 487 -9.86 21.06 -15.06
C ILE A 487 -8.76 20.07 -15.47
N LYS A 488 -8.20 20.22 -16.68
CA LYS A 488 -7.10 19.38 -17.18
C LYS A 488 -5.86 19.35 -16.28
N HIS A 489 -5.67 20.35 -15.41
CA HIS A 489 -4.52 20.42 -14.49
C HIS A 489 -4.65 19.49 -13.28
N TRP A 490 -5.81 18.86 -13.09
CA TRP A 490 -6.04 17.94 -11.98
C TRP A 490 -6.84 16.68 -12.35
N LEU A 491 -7.19 16.48 -13.63
CA LEU A 491 -7.74 15.22 -14.11
C LEU A 491 -6.75 14.08 -13.87
N ASP A 492 -7.25 13.00 -13.30
CA ASP A 492 -6.50 11.80 -12.98
C ASP A 492 -6.65 10.71 -14.05
N SER A 493 -7.68 10.79 -14.91
CA SER A 493 -7.88 9.95 -16.10
C SER A 493 -8.15 10.82 -17.35
N PRO A 494 -7.37 10.71 -18.44
CA PRO A 494 -7.64 11.45 -19.66
C PRO A 494 -8.79 10.78 -20.44
N TRP A 495 -9.83 11.54 -20.81
CA TRP A 495 -10.93 11.05 -21.68
C TRP A 495 -10.82 11.64 -23.09
N PRO A 496 -9.84 11.20 -23.90
CA PRO A 496 -9.54 11.83 -25.19
C PRO A 496 -10.70 11.68 -26.19
N GLY A 497 -11.56 10.68 -26.06
CA GLY A 497 -12.71 10.48 -26.94
C GLY A 497 -13.92 11.36 -26.62
N PHE A 498 -14.01 11.89 -25.39
CA PHE A 498 -15.18 12.62 -24.91
C PHE A 498 -14.91 14.12 -24.77
N PHE A 499 -13.73 14.50 -24.24
CA PHE A 499 -13.35 15.91 -24.11
C PHE A 499 -12.41 16.38 -25.23
N THR A 500 -12.48 17.66 -25.58
CA THR A 500 -11.47 18.36 -26.37
C THR A 500 -10.21 18.56 -25.53
N LEU A 501 -9.11 19.01 -26.15
CA LEU A 501 -7.89 19.38 -25.43
C LEU A 501 -8.11 20.50 -24.39
N ASP A 502 -9.16 21.30 -24.61
CA ASP A 502 -9.58 22.39 -23.74
C ASP A 502 -10.60 21.95 -22.68
N GLY A 503 -10.88 20.65 -22.56
CA GLY A 503 -11.76 20.09 -21.52
C GLY A 503 -13.26 20.16 -21.80
N GLN A 504 -13.67 20.65 -22.98
CA GLN A 504 -15.08 20.76 -23.36
C GLN A 504 -15.60 19.45 -23.97
N PRO A 505 -16.87 19.06 -23.78
CA PRO A 505 -17.44 17.90 -24.46
C PRO A 505 -17.34 18.04 -25.98
N ARG A 506 -16.84 17.03 -26.67
CA ARG A 506 -16.71 17.02 -28.15
C ARG A 506 -18.06 17.06 -28.85
N SER A 507 -19.09 16.47 -28.24
CA SER A 507 -20.47 16.53 -28.71
C SER A 507 -21.41 16.35 -27.52
N MET A 508 -22.52 17.10 -27.54
CA MET A 508 -23.66 16.95 -26.62
C MET A 508 -24.88 16.31 -27.31
N SER A 509 -24.74 15.88 -28.58
CA SER A 509 -25.82 15.21 -29.30
C SER A 509 -25.93 13.74 -28.88
N CYS A 510 -27.15 13.29 -28.61
CA CYS A 510 -27.43 11.87 -28.39
C CYS A 510 -27.63 11.18 -29.75
N PRO A 511 -26.76 10.24 -30.15
CA PRO A 511 -26.97 9.48 -31.37
C PRO A 511 -28.22 8.59 -31.26
N SER A 512 -28.79 8.19 -32.39
CA SER A 512 -29.89 7.23 -32.41
C SER A 512 -29.45 5.91 -31.78
N THR A 513 -30.16 5.46 -30.75
CA THR A 513 -29.92 4.20 -30.05
C THR A 513 -30.78 3.03 -30.56
N GLY A 514 -31.57 3.27 -31.61
CA GLY A 514 -32.43 2.25 -32.22
C GLY A 514 -31.62 1.14 -32.91
N LEU A 515 -32.06 -0.12 -32.71
CA LEU A 515 -31.43 -1.31 -33.28
C LEU A 515 -32.33 -1.92 -34.37
N THR A 516 -31.71 -2.59 -35.36
CA THR A 516 -32.48 -3.35 -36.35
C THR A 516 -33.07 -4.62 -35.74
N GLU A 517 -34.20 -5.06 -36.28
CA GLU A 517 -34.89 -6.27 -35.82
C GLU A 517 -34.00 -7.53 -35.94
N ASP A 518 -33.15 -7.59 -36.96
CA ASP A 518 -32.17 -8.68 -37.13
C ASP A 518 -31.17 -8.77 -35.97
N ILE A 519 -30.68 -7.63 -35.48
CA ILE A 519 -29.76 -7.57 -34.33
C ILE A 519 -30.46 -8.02 -33.07
N LEU A 520 -31.68 -7.52 -32.82
CA LEU A 520 -32.48 -7.90 -31.67
C LEU A 520 -32.78 -9.40 -31.68
N THR A 521 -33.19 -9.94 -32.83
CA THR A 521 -33.50 -11.36 -33.01
C THR A 521 -32.27 -12.22 -32.77
N HIS A 522 -31.11 -11.84 -33.32
CA HIS A 522 -29.85 -12.55 -33.11
C HIS A 522 -29.47 -12.62 -31.64
N ILE A 523 -29.43 -11.47 -30.95
CA ILE A 523 -29.08 -11.41 -29.53
C ILE A 523 -30.07 -12.22 -28.69
N GLY A 524 -31.36 -12.05 -28.95
CA GLY A 524 -32.42 -12.77 -28.24
C GLY A 524 -32.35 -14.28 -28.42
N ASN A 525 -31.99 -14.76 -29.61
CA ASN A 525 -31.77 -16.20 -29.85
C ASN A 525 -30.59 -16.73 -29.03
N VAL A 526 -29.47 -16.00 -28.97
CA VAL A 526 -28.32 -16.39 -28.14
C VAL A 526 -28.69 -16.38 -26.65
N ALA A 527 -29.41 -15.36 -26.19
CA ALA A 527 -29.93 -15.23 -24.81
C ALA A 527 -30.88 -16.36 -24.38
N SER A 528 -31.38 -17.12 -25.36
CA SER A 528 -32.31 -18.24 -25.23
C SER A 528 -31.64 -19.59 -25.47
N SER A 529 -30.29 -19.64 -25.50
CA SER A 529 -29.52 -20.81 -25.91
C SER A 529 -28.42 -21.17 -24.91
N VAL A 530 -27.85 -22.36 -25.09
CA VAL A 530 -26.62 -22.80 -24.42
C VAL A 530 -25.57 -23.04 -25.51
N PRO A 531 -24.67 -22.08 -25.77
CA PRO A 531 -23.76 -22.12 -26.93
C PRO A 531 -22.56 -23.05 -26.74
N VAL A 532 -22.61 -23.98 -25.78
CA VAL A 532 -21.51 -24.89 -25.43
C VAL A 532 -22.01 -26.33 -25.50
N GLU A 533 -21.25 -27.19 -26.16
CA GLU A 533 -21.56 -28.62 -26.27
C GLU A 533 -21.43 -29.34 -24.92
N ASN A 534 -22.24 -30.38 -24.74
CA ASN A 534 -22.23 -31.24 -23.56
C ASN A 534 -22.42 -30.45 -22.24
N PHE A 535 -23.20 -29.37 -22.24
CA PHE A 535 -23.44 -28.53 -21.07
C PHE A 535 -24.85 -28.79 -20.51
N THR A 536 -24.93 -29.29 -19.28
CA THR A 536 -26.22 -29.66 -18.67
C THR A 536 -26.75 -28.53 -17.79
N ILE A 537 -27.85 -27.89 -18.16
CA ILE A 537 -28.49 -26.85 -17.33
C ILE A 537 -29.62 -27.41 -16.46
N HIS A 538 -29.95 -26.71 -15.38
CA HIS A 538 -31.10 -27.02 -14.54
C HIS A 538 -32.42 -26.94 -15.33
N GLY A 539 -33.36 -27.86 -15.10
CA GLY A 539 -34.61 -27.94 -15.88
C GLY A 539 -35.50 -26.69 -15.76
N GLY A 540 -35.44 -25.98 -14.64
CA GLY A 540 -36.10 -24.67 -14.49
C GLY A 540 -35.50 -23.59 -15.42
N LEU A 541 -34.18 -23.61 -15.62
CA LEU A 541 -33.48 -22.70 -16.50
C LEU A 541 -33.78 -23.00 -17.98
N SER A 542 -33.91 -24.28 -18.34
CA SER A 542 -34.35 -24.66 -19.69
C SER A 542 -35.71 -24.07 -20.05
N ARG A 543 -36.64 -23.99 -19.09
CA ARG A 543 -37.95 -23.36 -19.29
C ARG A 543 -37.82 -21.86 -19.53
N ILE A 544 -37.01 -21.17 -18.72
CA ILE A 544 -36.75 -19.73 -18.85
C ILE A 544 -36.15 -19.40 -20.22
N LEU A 545 -35.12 -20.14 -20.65
CA LEU A 545 -34.48 -19.94 -21.95
C LEU A 545 -35.47 -20.19 -23.10
N LYS A 546 -36.31 -21.22 -23.00
CA LYS A 546 -37.36 -21.49 -23.99
C LYS A 546 -38.37 -20.33 -24.08
N THR A 547 -38.81 -19.80 -22.94
CA THR A 547 -39.74 -18.65 -22.89
C THR A 547 -39.13 -17.41 -23.53
N ARG A 548 -37.83 -17.13 -23.33
CA ARG A 548 -37.14 -16.04 -24.05
C ARG A 548 -37.18 -16.26 -25.57
N GLY A 549 -36.96 -17.49 -26.04
CA GLY A 549 -37.03 -17.82 -27.46
C GLY A 549 -38.45 -17.65 -28.04
N GLU A 550 -39.49 -17.95 -27.27
CA GLU A 550 -40.88 -17.69 -27.64
C GLU A 550 -41.18 -16.18 -27.70
N MET A 551 -40.68 -15.41 -26.74
CA MET A 551 -40.81 -13.94 -26.70
C MET A 551 -40.22 -13.30 -27.96
N VAL A 552 -38.99 -13.68 -28.34
CA VAL A 552 -38.32 -13.20 -29.56
C VAL A 552 -39.17 -13.50 -30.80
N LYS A 553 -39.70 -14.73 -30.95
CA LYS A 553 -40.57 -15.11 -32.07
C LYS A 553 -41.87 -14.31 -32.12
N ASN A 554 -42.44 -14.02 -30.96
CA ASN A 554 -43.71 -13.28 -30.84
C ASN A 554 -43.53 -11.76 -30.88
N ARG A 555 -42.30 -11.26 -31.07
CA ARG A 555 -41.97 -9.82 -31.06
C ARG A 555 -42.39 -9.14 -29.75
N THR A 556 -42.28 -9.87 -28.65
CA THR A 556 -42.51 -9.38 -27.29
C THR A 556 -41.20 -9.45 -26.52
N VAL A 557 -40.95 -8.48 -25.64
CA VAL A 557 -39.69 -8.41 -24.88
C VAL A 557 -40.02 -8.03 -23.44
N ASP A 558 -39.47 -8.78 -22.49
CA ASP A 558 -39.54 -8.44 -21.06
C ASP A 558 -38.29 -7.65 -20.62
N TRP A 559 -38.24 -7.22 -19.37
CA TRP A 559 -37.13 -6.39 -18.88
C TRP A 559 -35.77 -7.08 -18.99
N ALA A 560 -35.70 -8.37 -18.66
CA ALA A 560 -34.44 -9.12 -18.68
C ALA A 560 -33.91 -9.32 -20.09
N LEU A 561 -34.80 -9.61 -21.05
CA LEU A 561 -34.41 -9.74 -22.45
C LEU A 561 -34.05 -8.39 -23.07
N ALA A 562 -34.72 -7.30 -22.68
CA ALA A 562 -34.36 -5.94 -23.10
C ALA A 562 -32.96 -5.53 -22.57
N GLU A 563 -32.65 -5.81 -21.30
CA GLU A 563 -31.33 -5.61 -20.71
C GLU A 563 -30.25 -6.38 -21.49
N TYR A 564 -30.51 -7.66 -21.78
CA TYR A 564 -29.61 -8.51 -22.55
C TYR A 564 -29.37 -7.97 -23.97
N MET A 565 -30.43 -7.51 -24.65
CA MET A 565 -30.35 -6.90 -25.98
C MET A 565 -29.53 -5.62 -25.99
N ALA A 566 -29.72 -4.75 -25.00
CA ALA A 566 -28.96 -3.51 -24.86
C ALA A 566 -27.47 -3.79 -24.60
N PHE A 567 -27.15 -4.74 -23.73
CA PHE A 567 -25.75 -5.12 -23.49
C PHE A 567 -25.14 -5.76 -24.73
N GLY A 568 -25.84 -6.71 -25.35
CA GLY A 568 -25.36 -7.40 -26.55
C GLY A 568 -25.07 -6.44 -27.71
N SER A 569 -25.88 -5.39 -27.91
CA SER A 569 -25.63 -4.41 -28.97
C SER A 569 -24.38 -3.58 -28.73
N LEU A 570 -24.13 -3.15 -27.50
CA LEU A 570 -22.92 -2.40 -27.14
C LEU A 570 -21.66 -3.26 -27.33
N LEU A 571 -21.72 -4.56 -26.99
CA LEU A 571 -20.61 -5.48 -27.23
C LEU A 571 -20.28 -5.61 -28.72
N LYS A 572 -21.29 -5.58 -29.59
CA LYS A 572 -21.10 -5.56 -31.06
C LYS A 572 -20.39 -4.29 -31.53
N GLU A 573 -20.64 -3.17 -30.88
CA GLU A 573 -20.03 -1.86 -31.18
C GLU A 573 -18.60 -1.73 -30.62
N GLY A 574 -18.08 -2.75 -29.94
CA GLY A 574 -16.74 -2.72 -29.36
C GLY A 574 -16.68 -2.11 -27.95
N ILE A 575 -17.83 -1.89 -27.30
CA ILE A 575 -17.92 -1.33 -25.95
C ILE A 575 -17.87 -2.47 -24.93
N HIS A 576 -16.84 -2.49 -24.09
CA HIS A 576 -16.74 -3.41 -22.96
C HIS A 576 -17.86 -3.14 -21.95
N ILE A 577 -18.47 -4.21 -21.45
CA ILE A 577 -19.43 -4.12 -20.36
C ILE A 577 -18.93 -4.94 -19.17
N ARG A 578 -18.88 -4.28 -18.02
CA ARG A 578 -18.68 -4.89 -16.71
C ARG A 578 -19.95 -4.74 -15.88
N LEU A 579 -20.51 -5.86 -15.41
CA LEU A 579 -21.65 -5.93 -14.50
C LEU A 579 -21.24 -6.62 -13.20
N SER A 580 -21.36 -5.90 -12.10
CA SER A 580 -20.84 -6.29 -10.79
C SER A 580 -21.89 -6.02 -9.71
N GLY A 581 -22.01 -6.92 -8.75
CA GLY A 581 -22.92 -6.78 -7.61
C GLY A 581 -23.35 -8.12 -7.02
N GLN A 582 -24.08 -8.09 -5.91
CA GLN A 582 -24.50 -9.30 -5.21
C GLN A 582 -25.51 -10.10 -6.05
N ASP A 583 -25.21 -11.38 -6.28
CA ASP A 583 -26.02 -12.31 -7.08
C ASP A 583 -26.35 -11.83 -8.51
N VAL A 584 -25.62 -10.87 -9.09
CA VAL A 584 -25.98 -10.25 -10.37
C VAL A 584 -25.96 -11.23 -11.53
N GLU A 585 -25.12 -12.27 -11.48
CA GLU A 585 -25.00 -13.29 -12.53
C GLU A 585 -26.35 -14.00 -12.80
N ARG A 586 -27.06 -14.35 -11.73
CA ARG A 586 -28.43 -14.91 -11.78
C ARG A 586 -29.49 -13.80 -11.79
N GLY A 587 -29.22 -12.72 -11.07
CA GLY A 587 -30.19 -11.74 -10.62
C GLY A 587 -30.87 -12.17 -9.32
N THR A 588 -31.01 -11.23 -8.38
CA THR A 588 -31.71 -11.43 -7.10
C THR A 588 -33.11 -12.01 -7.33
N PHE A 589 -33.85 -11.47 -8.30
CA PHE A 589 -35.20 -11.92 -8.67
C PHE A 589 -35.22 -13.11 -9.64
N SER A 590 -34.09 -13.79 -9.84
CA SER A 590 -33.95 -14.93 -10.76
C SER A 590 -34.46 -14.63 -12.18
N HIS A 591 -34.19 -13.42 -12.67
CA HIS A 591 -34.65 -12.95 -13.98
C HIS A 591 -33.53 -12.90 -15.03
N ARG A 592 -32.27 -12.74 -14.61
CA ARG A 592 -31.14 -12.40 -15.50
C ARG A 592 -30.43 -13.61 -16.10
N HIS A 593 -29.93 -14.54 -15.29
CA HIS A 593 -29.27 -15.76 -15.75
C HIS A 593 -28.22 -15.55 -16.87
N HIS A 594 -27.32 -14.59 -16.71
CA HIS A 594 -26.23 -14.35 -17.67
C HIS A 594 -25.09 -15.37 -17.54
N VAL A 595 -24.97 -16.00 -16.36
CA VAL A 595 -24.09 -17.14 -16.14
C VAL A 595 -24.94 -18.39 -15.98
N LEU A 596 -24.64 -19.41 -16.79
CA LEU A 596 -25.20 -20.74 -16.70
C LEU A 596 -24.20 -21.64 -15.98
N HIS A 597 -24.69 -22.52 -15.10
CA HIS A 597 -23.87 -23.48 -14.36
C HIS A 597 -24.20 -24.90 -14.83
N ASP A 598 -23.17 -25.70 -15.10
CA ASP A 598 -23.33 -27.10 -15.44
C ASP A 598 -23.79 -27.89 -14.20
N GLN A 599 -24.82 -28.71 -14.34
CA GLN A 599 -25.36 -29.54 -13.26
C GLN A 599 -24.50 -30.79 -12.97
N ASN A 600 -23.67 -31.19 -13.93
CA ASN A 600 -22.91 -32.43 -13.87
C ASN A 600 -21.39 -32.20 -13.69
N VAL A 601 -20.92 -30.96 -13.83
CA VAL A 601 -19.49 -30.62 -13.73
C VAL A 601 -19.30 -29.42 -12.82
N ASP A 602 -18.58 -29.62 -11.71
CA ASP A 602 -18.30 -28.55 -10.74
C ASP A 602 -17.53 -27.38 -11.38
N LYS A 603 -17.87 -26.15 -10.96
CA LYS A 603 -17.28 -24.86 -11.42
C LYS A 603 -17.33 -24.61 -12.93
N ARG A 604 -17.98 -25.47 -13.72
CA ARG A 604 -18.13 -25.27 -15.16
C ARG A 604 -19.28 -24.29 -15.40
N THR A 605 -18.94 -23.10 -15.87
CA THR A 605 -19.90 -22.06 -16.22
C THR A 605 -19.86 -21.75 -17.71
N CYS A 606 -20.95 -21.18 -18.23
CA CYS A 606 -21.05 -20.64 -19.58
C CYS A 606 -21.69 -19.25 -19.48
N ILE A 607 -21.14 -18.28 -20.19
CA ILE A 607 -21.70 -16.93 -20.31
C ILE A 607 -22.15 -16.77 -21.76
N PRO A 608 -23.42 -17.05 -22.11
CA PRO A 608 -23.86 -17.03 -23.51
C PRO A 608 -23.61 -15.68 -24.20
N MET A 609 -23.59 -14.59 -23.44
CA MET A 609 -23.36 -13.23 -23.96
C MET A 609 -21.95 -13.05 -24.54
N ASN A 610 -20.98 -13.88 -24.16
CA ASN A 610 -19.64 -13.91 -24.75
C ASN A 610 -19.56 -14.70 -26.08
N HIS A 611 -20.69 -15.19 -26.59
CA HIS A 611 -20.79 -15.96 -27.84
C HIS A 611 -21.74 -15.30 -28.87
N LEU A 612 -21.99 -13.99 -28.75
CA LEU A 612 -22.83 -13.26 -29.70
C LEU A 612 -22.16 -13.10 -31.07
N TRP A 613 -20.88 -12.71 -31.11
CA TRP A 613 -20.10 -12.57 -32.34
C TRP A 613 -18.62 -12.89 -32.11
N PRO A 614 -17.88 -13.38 -33.13
CA PRO A 614 -16.45 -13.68 -32.97
C PRO A 614 -15.58 -12.49 -32.57
N ASN A 615 -15.93 -11.26 -32.99
CA ASN A 615 -15.14 -10.04 -32.75
C ASN A 615 -15.84 -9.06 -31.78
N GLN A 616 -16.74 -9.55 -30.93
CA GLN A 616 -17.41 -8.69 -29.95
C GLN A 616 -16.42 -8.20 -28.88
N ALA A 617 -16.76 -7.09 -28.21
CA ALA A 617 -16.08 -6.70 -26.98
C ALA A 617 -16.32 -7.73 -25.86
N PRO A 618 -15.42 -7.79 -24.86
CA PRO A 618 -15.61 -8.66 -23.71
C PRO A 618 -16.87 -8.28 -22.90
N TYR A 619 -17.56 -9.27 -22.37
CA TYR A 619 -18.55 -9.10 -21.31
C TYR A 619 -18.05 -9.71 -20.01
N THR A 620 -17.92 -8.87 -18.98
CA THR A 620 -17.53 -9.28 -17.63
C THR A 620 -18.77 -9.20 -16.74
N VAL A 621 -19.22 -10.33 -16.22
CA VAL A 621 -20.24 -10.38 -15.17
C VAL A 621 -19.68 -11.15 -13.99
N CYS A 622 -19.87 -10.60 -12.79
CA CYS A 622 -19.33 -11.20 -11.58
C CYS A 622 -20.21 -10.91 -10.37
N ASN A 623 -20.50 -11.95 -9.59
CA ASN A 623 -21.06 -11.76 -8.25
C ASN A 623 -20.02 -11.06 -7.36
N SER A 624 -20.44 -9.99 -6.69
CA SER A 624 -19.59 -9.27 -5.75
C SER A 624 -19.53 -9.96 -4.40
N SER A 625 -18.55 -9.55 -3.58
CA SER A 625 -18.64 -9.77 -2.13
C SER A 625 -19.83 -9.00 -1.54
N LEU A 626 -20.22 -9.36 -0.32
CA LEU A 626 -21.28 -8.71 0.45
C LEU A 626 -20.74 -7.38 1.06
N SER A 627 -20.39 -6.46 0.18
CA SER A 627 -19.88 -5.12 0.48
C SER A 627 -20.51 -4.15 -0.51
N GLU A 628 -21.13 -3.08 -0.01
CA GLU A 628 -21.70 -2.03 -0.85
C GLU A 628 -20.72 -0.89 -1.05
N TYR A 629 -20.06 -0.43 0.02
CA TYR A 629 -19.19 0.75 -0.04
C TYR A 629 -17.91 0.42 -0.83
N GLY A 630 -17.23 -0.69 -0.50
CA GLY A 630 -16.05 -1.16 -1.21
C GLY A 630 -16.34 -1.45 -2.69
N VAL A 631 -17.41 -2.19 -2.99
CA VAL A 631 -17.76 -2.55 -4.37
C VAL A 631 -18.19 -1.34 -5.19
N LEU A 632 -19.03 -0.44 -4.65
CA LEU A 632 -19.45 0.76 -5.39
C LEU A 632 -18.27 1.70 -5.65
N GLY A 633 -17.39 1.89 -4.67
CA GLY A 633 -16.16 2.67 -4.85
C GLY A 633 -15.27 2.08 -5.95
N PHE A 634 -15.14 0.76 -6.01
CA PHE A 634 -14.41 0.05 -7.05
C PHE A 634 -15.00 0.31 -8.44
N GLU A 635 -16.30 0.06 -8.62
CA GLU A 635 -16.94 0.23 -9.93
C GLU A 635 -16.97 1.70 -10.38
N LEU A 636 -17.04 2.67 -9.45
CA LEU A 636 -17.03 4.11 -9.77
C LEU A 636 -15.80 4.51 -10.61
N CYS A 637 -14.61 4.02 -10.26
CA CYS A 637 -13.39 4.36 -11.01
C CYS A 637 -12.97 3.29 -12.03
N PHE A 638 -13.56 2.10 -12.01
CA PHE A 638 -13.43 1.19 -13.16
C PHE A 638 -14.03 1.83 -14.44
N THR A 639 -15.07 2.66 -14.27
CA THR A 639 -15.75 3.37 -15.38
C THR A 639 -15.06 4.65 -15.87
N ARG A 640 -13.95 5.09 -15.23
CA ARG A 640 -13.25 6.36 -15.52
C ARG A 640 -11.88 6.15 -16.13
#